data_AF-A0A9W9EHA8-F1
#
_entry.id   AF-A0A9W9EHA8-F1
#
_cell.length_a   1.000
_cell.length_b   1.000
_cell.length_c   1.000
_cell.angle_alpha   90.00
_cell.angle_beta   90.00
_cell.angle_gamma   90.00
#
_symmetry.space_group_name_H-M   'P 1'
#
loop_
_entity.id
_entity.type
_entity.pdbx_description
1 polymer ?
#
loop_
_entity_poly.entity_id
_entity_poly.type
_entity_poly.pdbx_seq_one_letter_code
_entity_poly.pdbx_strand_id
1 'polypeptide(L)'
;MENAAAPSSPSPHPAEADRDPTTTTMASNSDISSEEEEEAHAGSAELLLPHTVVRLIQCRRCSRPLRGPLRLPCGNTVCRSCLPPVRPRTGVTYPVAQEREQGFYCHWDGIEGCVGEHCVGDCGVDVLLGKVVGVFDEVLARPAVDAEFRKQMEDNALMVRWQVEEQDSSNRTVQSARLARRGPLEGLYSLALEGRFPCDASDVVYEDSAVIEGRTERDNAIFSSLRDSLRAELDCQVCYALILDPLTTPCGHTFCRKCVARVLDHTDLCPICRRKLGMPAAMQAEPANHTLVRVIDSFFPSQIAARREAADQDETGTDLGNNLPLFVCTLSFPTMPTFLHIFEPRYRLMIRRVVEGGGGKFGMVMYSRHGWPRGERLGNVPFVQYGTQLMVERYELLPDGRSLVIATGVSRFKVVESEMLDGYYVAKTERVDDIPLAEEERLESIQTASVPTPVSADTTIEPPLESLSTQQLLDLGRDFITRQRRSGAPWLHPRVMLAYGPVPTDAARFPWWFGSILPISEGEKYSLLSAISVRERLKITARWARELEARDSLTPDNLMSLTPFAFSMSVSFGGSGPAAFLETSPPIPGADQSSETYIPQTLVVGAFVLIFFAQVGVNFLQVVRRGRRRRQAMELQFPQPLPQRDRGQRRTQNRDTQINHDDGDVPNAQNDGEGRSVP
;
A
#
# COMPACT_ATOMS: atom_id res chain seq x y z
N MET A 1 0.31 -50.55 -59.89
CA MET A 1 0.73 -49.42 -59.05
C MET A 1 -0.54 -48.77 -58.50
N GLU A 2 -1.46 -49.51 -57.85
CA GLU A 2 -1.38 -50.18 -56.53
C GLU A 2 -1.48 -49.15 -55.38
N ASN A 3 -2.57 -49.08 -54.61
CA ASN A 3 -3.14 -50.04 -53.62
C ASN A 3 -2.31 -50.08 -52.32
N ALA A 4 -2.87 -49.95 -51.10
CA ALA A 4 -4.25 -49.67 -50.61
C ALA A 4 -4.15 -49.05 -49.17
N ALA A 5 -5.17 -48.86 -48.30
CA ALA A 5 -6.58 -49.26 -48.23
C ALA A 5 -7.43 -48.29 -47.33
N ALA A 6 -8.62 -48.73 -46.91
CA ALA A 6 -9.57 -48.12 -45.94
C ALA A 6 -10.29 -49.29 -45.18
N PRO A 7 -11.45 -49.19 -44.47
CA PRO A 7 -12.31 -48.06 -44.02
C PRO A 7 -12.31 -47.96 -42.46
N SER A 8 -13.32 -47.68 -41.62
CA SER A 8 -14.80 -47.34 -41.61
C SER A 8 -15.13 -46.68 -40.23
N SER A 9 -16.18 -45.89 -39.94
CA SER A 9 -17.63 -45.81 -40.34
C SER A 9 -18.52 -46.90 -39.73
N PRO A 10 -19.83 -46.69 -39.42
CA PRO A 10 -20.70 -45.48 -39.39
C PRO A 10 -21.24 -45.16 -37.95
N SER A 11 -22.07 -44.16 -37.58
CA SER A 11 -23.24 -43.41 -38.16
C SER A 11 -24.57 -44.22 -38.20
N PRO A 12 -25.81 -43.62 -38.18
CA PRO A 12 -26.20 -42.19 -38.14
C PRO A 12 -27.42 -41.81 -37.22
N HIS A 13 -27.88 -40.55 -37.36
CA HIS A 13 -29.17 -39.88 -36.99
C HIS A 13 -30.48 -40.59 -37.50
N PRO A 14 -31.75 -40.16 -37.20
CA PRO A 14 -32.22 -38.78 -36.89
C PRO A 14 -33.43 -38.55 -35.93
N ALA A 15 -33.80 -37.26 -35.76
CA ALA A 15 -35.13 -36.57 -35.70
C ALA A 15 -36.42 -37.29 -35.18
N GLU A 16 -37.47 -36.63 -34.66
CA GLU A 16 -37.84 -35.20 -34.59
C GLU A 16 -38.96 -34.93 -33.53
N ALA A 17 -39.35 -33.65 -33.37
CA ALA A 17 -40.69 -33.16 -32.97
C ALA A 17 -41.25 -33.30 -31.52
N ASP A 18 -41.22 -32.15 -30.82
CA ASP A 18 -42.42 -31.42 -30.32
C ASP A 18 -43.09 -31.76 -28.95
N ARG A 19 -43.70 -30.72 -28.36
CA ARG A 19 -44.66 -30.66 -27.22
C ARG A 19 -44.16 -30.54 -25.77
N ASP A 20 -44.09 -29.29 -25.34
CA ASP A 20 -44.69 -28.81 -24.06
C ASP A 20 -46.26 -28.91 -24.16
N PRO A 21 -47.10 -28.75 -23.10
CA PRO A 21 -46.88 -27.91 -21.90
C PRO A 21 -47.46 -28.44 -20.55
N THR A 22 -47.53 -27.56 -19.53
CA THR A 22 -48.53 -27.51 -18.40
C THR A 22 -48.50 -28.62 -17.31
N THR A 23 -48.72 -28.37 -16.01
CA THR A 23 -48.49 -27.20 -15.11
C THR A 23 -48.55 -27.68 -13.64
N THR A 24 -48.07 -26.86 -12.69
CA THR A 24 -48.60 -26.72 -11.30
C THR A 24 -48.71 -27.97 -10.41
N THR A 25 -47.88 -28.03 -9.36
CA THR A 25 -48.40 -27.93 -7.97
C THR A 25 -47.29 -27.59 -6.97
N MET A 26 -47.59 -26.71 -6.01
CA MET A 26 -46.81 -26.61 -4.77
C MET A 26 -47.40 -27.58 -3.74
N ALA A 27 -46.52 -28.24 -2.98
CA ALA A 27 -46.86 -28.92 -1.72
C ALA A 27 -45.96 -28.37 -0.62
N SER A 28 -46.46 -28.36 0.62
CA SER A 28 -45.82 -27.73 1.78
C SER A 28 -45.56 -28.75 2.88
N ASN A 29 -44.74 -28.35 3.87
CA ASN A 29 -44.38 -29.08 5.09
C ASN A 29 -43.36 -30.23 4.87
N SER A 30 -42.50 -30.58 5.82
CA SER A 30 -42.27 -30.04 7.19
C SER A 30 -40.83 -30.32 7.64
N ASP A 31 -40.41 -29.66 8.72
CA ASP A 31 -39.18 -29.96 9.46
C ASP A 31 -39.07 -31.44 9.84
N ILE A 32 -37.88 -32.03 9.69
CA ILE A 32 -37.42 -33.26 10.34
C ILE A 32 -35.90 -33.15 10.57
N SER A 33 -35.47 -33.61 11.74
CA SER A 33 -34.11 -33.63 12.33
C SER A 33 -32.90 -33.51 11.39
N SER A 34 -32.13 -32.44 11.55
CA SER A 34 -30.80 -32.24 10.95
C SER A 34 -29.67 -32.68 11.90
N GLU A 35 -29.79 -33.86 12.53
CA GLU A 35 -28.86 -34.33 13.57
C GLU A 35 -28.13 -35.64 13.20
N GLU A 36 -28.49 -36.31 12.10
CA GLU A 36 -27.93 -37.64 11.72
C GLU A 36 -26.92 -37.61 10.56
N GLU A 37 -26.71 -36.48 9.88
CA GLU A 37 -25.78 -36.40 8.73
C GLU A 37 -24.34 -35.99 9.09
N GLU A 38 -24.07 -35.44 10.28
CA GLU A 38 -22.72 -34.97 10.67
C GLU A 38 -21.74 -36.11 11.02
N GLU A 39 -22.21 -37.27 11.49
CA GLU A 39 -21.33 -38.38 11.92
C GLU A 39 -20.68 -39.14 10.75
N ALA A 40 -21.28 -39.09 9.55
CA ALA A 40 -20.88 -39.92 8.40
C ALA A 40 -19.58 -39.48 7.70
N HIS A 41 -18.99 -38.34 8.07
CA HIS A 41 -17.75 -37.82 7.49
C HIS A 41 -16.60 -37.66 8.50
N ALA A 42 -16.66 -38.38 9.62
CA ALA A 42 -15.52 -38.66 10.49
C ALA A 42 -14.50 -39.64 9.84
N GLY A 43 -13.98 -39.28 8.66
CA GLY A 43 -12.89 -40.00 8.01
C GLY A 43 -11.68 -40.08 8.94
N SER A 44 -11.05 -41.26 9.00
CA SER A 44 -10.05 -41.61 10.01
C SER A 44 -8.88 -40.62 10.04
N ALA A 45 -8.92 -39.68 10.98
CA ALA A 45 -7.82 -38.76 11.21
C ALA A 45 -6.61 -39.56 11.70
N GLU A 46 -5.49 -39.51 10.97
CA GLU A 46 -4.22 -40.05 11.43
C GLU A 46 -3.83 -39.33 12.73
N LEU A 47 -3.88 -40.06 13.85
CA LEU A 47 -3.64 -39.50 15.17
C LEU A 47 -2.19 -39.00 15.25
N LEU A 48 -2.04 -37.68 15.38
CA LEU A 48 -0.73 -37.02 15.43
C LEU A 48 0.13 -37.63 16.53
N LEU A 49 1.35 -38.05 16.16
CA LEU A 49 2.30 -38.60 17.13
C LEU A 49 2.53 -37.60 18.28
N PRO A 50 2.52 -38.03 19.56
CA PRO A 50 2.51 -37.10 20.69
C PRO A 50 3.67 -36.11 20.74
N HIS A 51 4.84 -36.49 20.22
CA HIS A 51 5.98 -35.58 20.07
C HIS A 51 5.77 -34.50 19.01
N THR A 52 5.05 -34.79 17.92
CA THR A 52 4.67 -33.82 16.90
C THR A 52 3.73 -32.77 17.49
N VAL A 53 2.73 -33.20 18.26
CA VAL A 53 1.79 -32.31 18.95
C VAL A 53 2.52 -31.33 19.88
N VAL A 54 3.41 -31.83 20.75
CA VAL A 54 4.20 -30.98 21.66
C VAL A 54 5.09 -29.98 20.90
N ARG A 55 5.70 -30.39 19.78
CA ARG A 55 6.58 -29.53 18.96
C ARG A 55 5.88 -28.33 18.33
N LEU A 56 4.57 -28.41 18.07
CA LEU A 56 3.82 -27.31 17.45
C LEU A 56 3.99 -25.99 18.23
N ILE A 57 4.17 -26.05 19.55
CA ILE A 57 4.30 -24.89 20.43
C ILE A 57 5.66 -24.77 21.14
N GLN A 58 6.67 -25.59 20.78
CA GLN A 58 8.03 -25.46 21.33
C GLN A 58 8.81 -24.32 20.68
N CYS A 59 9.47 -23.50 21.49
CA CYS A 59 10.41 -22.49 21.00
C CYS A 59 11.69 -23.15 20.48
N ARG A 60 12.06 -22.92 19.22
CA ARG A 60 13.27 -23.45 18.54
C ARG A 60 14.64 -23.07 19.15
N ARG A 61 14.67 -22.45 20.34
CA ARG A 61 15.89 -21.89 20.98
C ARG A 61 16.07 -22.28 22.45
N CYS A 62 14.98 -22.53 23.18
CA CYS A 62 15.04 -23.06 24.55
C CYS A 62 14.33 -24.41 24.71
N SER A 63 13.75 -24.95 23.62
CA SER A 63 12.98 -26.22 23.58
C SER A 63 11.80 -26.33 24.56
N ARG A 64 11.46 -25.25 25.27
CA ARG A 64 10.27 -25.16 26.12
C ARG A 64 9.05 -24.67 25.33
N PRO A 65 7.82 -24.95 25.80
CA PRO A 65 6.62 -24.27 25.32
C PRO A 65 6.80 -22.76 25.29
N LEU A 66 6.26 -22.10 24.26
CA LEU A 66 6.47 -20.68 23.97
C LEU A 66 5.95 -19.75 25.08
N ARG A 67 6.87 -19.22 25.90
CA ARG A 67 6.55 -18.26 26.97
C ARG A 67 6.70 -16.82 26.49
N GLY A 68 5.57 -16.10 26.47
CA GLY A 68 5.49 -14.76 25.89
C GLY A 68 5.91 -14.79 24.41
N PRO A 69 5.15 -15.48 23.53
CA PRO A 69 5.50 -15.63 22.13
C PRO A 69 5.61 -14.27 21.42
N LEU A 70 6.68 -14.15 20.64
CA LEU A 70 7.04 -12.96 19.89
C LEU A 70 7.19 -13.36 18.42
N ARG A 71 6.28 -12.85 17.57
CA ARG A 71 6.29 -13.03 16.11
C ARG A 71 7.45 -12.21 15.55
N LEU A 72 8.34 -12.87 14.81
CA LEU A 72 9.47 -12.22 14.13
C LEU A 72 9.03 -11.75 12.72
N PRO A 73 9.70 -10.74 12.12
CA PRO A 73 9.40 -10.27 10.78
C PRO A 73 9.33 -11.38 9.71
N CYS A 74 10.13 -12.45 9.83
CA CYS A 74 10.07 -13.64 8.97
C CYS A 74 8.92 -14.63 9.22
N GLY A 75 7.91 -14.30 10.04
CA GLY A 75 6.74 -15.17 10.29
C GLY A 75 6.96 -16.31 11.28
N ASN A 76 8.20 -16.61 11.65
CA ASN A 76 8.56 -17.53 12.73
C ASN A 76 8.36 -16.89 14.12
N THR A 77 8.33 -17.72 15.18
CA THR A 77 8.05 -17.29 16.56
C THR A 77 9.10 -17.79 17.55
N VAL A 78 9.45 -16.95 18.54
CA VAL A 78 10.29 -17.32 19.70
C VAL A 78 9.67 -16.84 21.01
N CYS A 79 10.12 -17.36 22.15
CA CYS A 79 9.88 -16.72 23.45
C CYS A 79 10.53 -15.33 23.45
N ARG A 80 9.91 -14.33 24.10
CA ARG A 80 10.52 -12.98 24.26
C ARG A 80 11.92 -13.01 24.89
N SER A 81 12.19 -13.96 25.78
CA SER A 81 13.52 -14.19 26.40
C SER A 81 14.52 -14.91 25.50
N CYS A 82 14.13 -15.27 24.28
CA CYS A 82 14.94 -15.98 23.28
C CYS A 82 15.08 -15.18 21.98
N LEU A 83 14.79 -13.86 22.03
CA LEU A 83 15.16 -12.93 20.97
C LEU A 83 16.71 -12.85 20.89
N PRO A 84 17.31 -12.78 19.68
CA PRO A 84 18.76 -12.61 19.53
C PRO A 84 19.26 -11.27 20.11
N PRO A 85 20.58 -11.12 20.35
CA PRO A 85 21.15 -9.87 20.86
C PRO A 85 20.80 -8.66 19.99
N VAL A 86 20.23 -7.64 20.62
CA VAL A 86 19.79 -6.41 19.96
C VAL A 86 20.98 -5.45 19.77
N ARG A 87 21.05 -4.83 18.59
CA ARG A 87 22.06 -3.84 18.19
C ARG A 87 21.40 -2.55 17.68
N PRO A 88 22.07 -1.39 17.78
CA PRO A 88 21.63 -0.18 17.10
C PRO A 88 21.76 -0.33 15.58
N ARG A 89 20.81 0.25 14.84
CA ARG A 89 20.82 0.40 13.37
C ARG A 89 21.14 1.85 13.02
N THR A 90 21.83 2.07 11.90
CA THR A 90 22.22 3.41 11.42
C THR A 90 21.87 3.58 9.94
N GLY A 91 21.79 4.83 9.46
CA GLY A 91 21.44 5.11 8.05
C GLY A 91 19.95 4.93 7.72
N VAL A 92 19.06 4.98 8.71
CA VAL A 92 17.61 4.86 8.55
C VAL A 92 16.95 6.09 9.18
N THR A 93 16.08 6.79 8.44
CA THR A 93 15.29 7.92 8.97
C THR A 93 13.80 7.82 8.69
N TYR A 94 13.36 6.82 7.91
CA TYR A 94 11.95 6.52 7.67
C TYR A 94 11.62 5.04 7.94
N PRO A 95 10.47 4.73 8.58
CA PRO A 95 9.54 5.65 9.23
C PRO A 95 10.05 6.14 10.59
N VAL A 96 9.64 7.35 10.98
CA VAL A 96 10.10 8.04 12.21
C VAL A 96 9.50 7.38 13.45
N ALA A 97 10.12 6.29 13.92
CA ALA A 97 9.70 5.54 15.10
C ALA A 97 10.92 5.00 15.86
N GLN A 98 11.04 5.38 17.14
CA GLN A 98 12.20 5.09 17.99
C GLN A 98 12.50 3.58 18.14
N GLU A 99 11.46 2.74 18.09
CA GLU A 99 11.59 1.27 18.17
C GLU A 99 12.28 0.66 16.94
N ARG A 100 12.50 1.44 15.86
CA ARG A 100 13.19 0.99 14.63
C ARG A 100 14.69 1.28 14.59
N GLU A 101 15.18 2.07 15.54
CA GLU A 101 16.61 2.32 15.79
C GLU A 101 17.35 1.03 16.26
N GLN A 102 16.60 -0.04 16.55
CA GLN A 102 17.12 -1.31 17.06
C GLN A 102 16.80 -2.48 16.11
N GLY A 103 17.76 -3.39 15.97
CA GLY A 103 17.63 -4.60 15.16
C GLY A 103 18.43 -5.77 15.71
N PHE A 104 18.37 -6.91 15.04
CA PHE A 104 19.04 -8.15 15.42
C PHE A 104 19.20 -9.09 14.22
N TYR A 105 20.13 -10.03 14.30
CA TYR A 105 20.25 -11.13 13.32
C TYR A 105 19.35 -12.31 13.75
N CYS A 106 18.44 -12.70 12.87
CA CYS A 106 17.47 -13.76 13.07
C CYS A 106 18.13 -15.15 13.11
N HIS A 107 17.58 -16.06 13.91
CA HIS A 107 18.06 -17.45 13.98
C HIS A 107 17.72 -18.31 12.75
N TRP A 108 16.97 -17.74 11.80
CA TRP A 108 16.59 -18.36 10.53
C TRP A 108 17.29 -17.68 9.33
N ASP A 109 18.41 -17.00 9.52
CA ASP A 109 19.16 -16.39 8.40
C ASP A 109 19.47 -17.43 7.30
N GLY A 110 19.12 -17.11 6.05
CA GLY A 110 19.20 -18.02 4.90
C GLY A 110 18.20 -19.19 4.87
N ILE A 111 17.38 -19.37 5.91
CA ILE A 111 16.39 -20.46 6.06
C ILE A 111 14.99 -19.92 5.76
N GLU A 112 14.14 -20.72 5.10
CA GLU A 112 12.72 -20.38 4.82
C GLU A 112 12.50 -19.01 4.09
N GLY A 113 13.54 -18.48 3.43
CA GLY A 113 13.50 -17.18 2.73
C GLY A 113 13.72 -15.95 3.64
N CYS A 114 14.15 -16.15 4.89
CA CYS A 114 14.40 -15.06 5.83
C CYS A 114 15.65 -14.23 5.48
N VAL A 115 15.50 -12.90 5.48
CA VAL A 115 16.51 -11.88 5.06
C VAL A 115 17.63 -11.66 6.11
N GLY A 116 17.70 -12.49 7.16
CA GLY A 116 18.73 -12.41 8.19
C GLY A 116 18.53 -11.29 9.20
N GLU A 117 18.71 -10.02 8.83
CA GLU A 117 18.50 -8.90 9.75
C GLU A 117 17.02 -8.51 9.89
N HIS A 118 16.61 -8.22 11.12
CA HIS A 118 15.25 -7.84 11.49
C HIS A 118 15.23 -6.60 12.40
N CYS A 119 14.16 -5.82 12.30
CA CYS A 119 13.87 -4.68 13.17
C CYS A 119 13.18 -5.16 14.47
N VAL A 120 13.50 -4.54 15.62
CA VAL A 120 12.84 -4.84 16.89
C VAL A 120 11.39 -4.32 16.91
N GLY A 121 11.15 -3.13 16.36
CA GLY A 121 9.80 -2.55 16.26
C GLY A 121 8.81 -3.31 15.35
N ASP A 122 9.30 -4.22 14.50
CA ASP A 122 8.45 -5.12 13.70
C ASP A 122 8.11 -6.44 14.43
N CYS A 123 8.65 -6.67 15.64
CA CYS A 123 8.38 -7.87 16.42
C CYS A 123 7.09 -7.73 17.25
N GLY A 124 6.00 -8.34 16.80
CA GLY A 124 4.71 -8.32 17.50
C GLY A 124 4.60 -9.38 18.61
N VAL A 125 4.07 -9.02 19.78
CA VAL A 125 3.64 -10.01 20.79
C VAL A 125 2.46 -10.80 20.22
N ASP A 126 2.54 -12.12 20.18
CA ASP A 126 1.52 -12.96 19.55
C ASP A 126 0.42 -13.33 20.54
N VAL A 127 -0.72 -12.62 20.46
CA VAL A 127 -1.84 -12.80 21.40
C VAL A 127 -2.54 -14.14 21.17
N LEU A 128 -2.73 -14.55 19.91
CA LEU A 128 -3.42 -15.80 19.59
C LEU A 128 -2.55 -17.01 19.95
N LEU A 129 -1.27 -17.00 19.58
CA LEU A 129 -0.36 -18.10 19.96
C LEU A 129 -0.13 -18.16 21.48
N GLY A 130 -0.18 -17.01 22.16
CA GLY A 130 -0.19 -16.95 23.63
C GLY A 130 -1.39 -17.69 24.25
N LYS A 131 -2.60 -17.54 23.67
CA LYS A 131 -3.77 -18.33 24.05
C LYS A 131 -3.61 -19.81 23.72
N VAL A 132 -3.14 -20.15 22.51
CA VAL A 132 -2.92 -21.53 22.06
C VAL A 132 -1.99 -22.27 23.02
N VAL A 133 -0.89 -21.66 23.46
CA VAL A 133 -0.01 -22.25 24.50
C VAL A 133 -0.76 -22.43 25.83
N GLY A 134 -1.60 -21.46 26.23
CA GLY A 134 -2.45 -21.56 27.42
C GLY A 134 -3.42 -22.75 27.40
N VAL A 135 -4.00 -23.09 26.23
CA VAL A 135 -4.85 -24.28 26.08
C VAL A 135 -4.04 -25.58 26.25
N PHE A 136 -2.81 -25.63 25.74
CA PHE A 136 -1.92 -26.77 26.01
C PHE A 136 -1.52 -26.86 27.49
N ASP A 137 -1.23 -25.73 28.16
CA ASP A 137 -0.96 -25.70 29.60
C ASP A 137 -2.20 -26.21 30.40
N GLU A 138 -3.41 -25.76 30.08
CA GLU A 138 -4.64 -26.18 30.77
C GLU A 138 -4.94 -27.68 30.61
N VAL A 139 -4.81 -28.21 29.38
CA VAL A 139 -5.13 -29.60 29.08
C VAL A 139 -4.02 -30.57 29.55
N LEU A 140 -2.74 -30.17 29.46
CA LEU A 140 -1.59 -31.08 29.65
C LEU A 140 -0.75 -30.82 30.92
N ALA A 141 -0.75 -29.62 31.52
CA ALA A 141 0.11 -29.29 32.67
C ALA A 141 -0.47 -29.67 34.05
N ARG A 142 -1.48 -30.55 34.09
CA ARG A 142 -2.22 -30.94 35.31
C ARG A 142 -1.29 -31.26 36.49
N PRO A 143 -1.58 -30.83 37.73
CA PRO A 143 -0.66 -30.96 38.87
C PRO A 143 -0.35 -32.42 39.24
N ALA A 144 0.83 -32.66 39.81
CA ALA A 144 1.27 -34.00 40.23
C ALA A 144 0.43 -34.52 41.40
N VAL A 145 0.05 -35.81 41.34
CA VAL A 145 -0.66 -36.50 42.43
C VAL A 145 0.25 -36.77 43.62
N ASP A 146 -0.39 -37.13 44.74
CA ASP A 146 0.17 -37.06 46.08
C ASP A 146 1.43 -37.91 46.34
N ALA A 147 2.16 -37.57 47.40
CA ALA A 147 3.49 -38.12 47.69
C ALA A 147 3.52 -39.64 47.85
N GLU A 148 2.56 -40.21 48.58
CA GLU A 148 2.42 -41.66 48.81
C GLU A 148 2.23 -42.45 47.50
N PHE A 149 1.50 -41.91 46.53
CA PHE A 149 1.24 -42.59 45.25
C PHE A 149 2.51 -42.72 44.38
N ARG A 150 3.53 -41.91 44.66
CA ARG A 150 4.77 -41.82 43.89
C ARG A 150 5.63 -43.08 44.00
N LYS A 151 5.60 -43.77 45.15
CA LYS A 151 6.44 -44.96 45.43
C LYS A 151 5.96 -46.25 44.77
N GLN A 152 4.69 -46.37 44.39
CA GLN A 152 4.15 -47.54 43.68
C GLN A 152 4.11 -47.35 42.16
N MET A 153 4.58 -46.21 41.62
CA MET A 153 4.48 -45.88 40.19
C MET A 153 5.74 -46.15 39.36
N GLU A 154 6.91 -46.30 39.98
CA GLU A 154 8.20 -46.28 39.26
C GLU A 154 8.41 -47.49 38.32
N ASP A 155 7.78 -48.64 38.63
CA ASP A 155 7.93 -49.90 37.87
C ASP A 155 7.18 -49.93 36.52
N ASN A 156 6.33 -48.93 36.20
CA ASN A 156 5.52 -48.89 34.96
C ASN A 156 5.60 -47.53 34.22
N ALA A 157 6.72 -46.82 34.36
CA ALA A 157 7.01 -45.64 33.56
C ALA A 157 7.24 -46.03 32.08
N LEU A 158 6.68 -45.25 31.14
CA LEU A 158 6.88 -45.49 29.70
C LEU A 158 8.23 -44.89 29.31
N MET A 159 9.12 -45.68 28.70
CA MET A 159 10.42 -45.16 28.27
C MET A 159 10.31 -44.60 26.84
N VAL A 160 10.90 -43.42 26.60
CA VAL A 160 11.00 -42.83 25.26
C VAL A 160 12.45 -42.48 24.96
N ARG A 161 12.89 -42.78 23.73
CA ARG A 161 14.20 -42.43 23.19
C ARG A 161 14.06 -41.46 22.03
N TRP A 162 15.10 -40.69 21.75
CA TRP A 162 15.22 -39.83 20.58
C TRP A 162 16.68 -39.59 20.24
N GLN A 163 16.96 -39.13 19.02
CA GLN A 163 18.27 -38.68 18.58
C GLN A 163 18.36 -37.15 18.60
N VAL A 164 19.52 -36.62 18.95
CA VAL A 164 19.86 -35.19 18.89
C VAL A 164 21.14 -35.02 18.08
N GLU A 165 21.16 -34.01 17.21
CA GLU A 165 22.32 -33.65 16.39
C GLU A 165 23.23 -32.69 17.17
N GLU A 166 24.53 -32.99 17.25
CA GLU A 166 25.48 -32.12 17.95
C GLU A 166 25.84 -30.91 17.07
N GLN A 167 25.84 -29.70 17.64
CA GLN A 167 25.97 -28.46 16.86
C GLN A 167 27.31 -28.31 16.10
N ASP A 168 28.33 -29.08 16.46
CA ASP A 168 29.67 -29.09 15.84
C ASP A 168 30.08 -30.46 15.26
N SER A 169 29.18 -31.46 15.19
CA SER A 169 29.53 -32.80 14.71
C SER A 169 28.38 -33.52 14.00
N SER A 170 28.69 -34.33 12.97
CA SER A 170 27.71 -35.21 12.31
C SER A 170 27.36 -36.46 13.12
N ASN A 171 27.70 -36.48 14.42
CA ASN A 171 27.41 -37.56 15.34
C ASN A 171 26.04 -37.33 16.01
N ARG A 172 25.20 -38.36 16.03
CA ARG A 172 23.83 -38.27 16.55
C ARG A 172 23.76 -38.95 17.91
N THR A 173 23.52 -38.18 18.96
CA THR A 173 23.47 -38.71 20.33
C THR A 173 22.09 -39.28 20.63
N VAL A 174 22.04 -40.54 21.10
CA VAL A 174 20.78 -41.16 21.56
C VAL A 174 20.52 -40.74 23.00
N GLN A 175 19.45 -39.97 23.20
CA GLN A 175 18.94 -39.58 24.50
C GLN A 175 17.69 -40.38 24.85
N SER A 176 17.35 -40.46 26.13
CA SER A 176 16.13 -41.13 26.58
C SER A 176 15.64 -40.59 27.92
N ALA A 177 14.33 -40.72 28.18
CA ALA A 177 13.72 -40.36 29.45
C ALA A 177 12.53 -41.28 29.79
N ARG A 178 12.29 -41.45 31.10
CA ARG A 178 11.08 -42.07 31.63
C ARG A 178 9.95 -41.05 31.63
N LEU A 179 8.89 -41.31 30.87
CA LEU A 179 7.62 -40.61 30.98
C LEU A 179 6.87 -41.14 32.20
N ALA A 180 6.43 -40.24 33.07
CA ALA A 180 5.53 -40.56 34.17
C ALA A 180 4.25 -41.25 33.64
N ARG A 181 3.48 -41.91 34.51
CA ARG A 181 2.32 -42.76 34.16
C ARG A 181 1.09 -42.01 33.60
N ARG A 182 1.31 -40.81 33.08
CA ARG A 182 0.36 -39.81 32.57
C ARG A 182 -0.13 -40.05 31.14
N GLY A 183 0.69 -40.73 30.34
CA GLY A 183 0.50 -40.91 28.90
C GLY A 183 1.65 -40.30 28.10
N PRO A 184 1.95 -40.78 26.88
CA PRO A 184 2.90 -40.17 25.96
C PRO A 184 2.79 -38.63 25.85
N LEU A 185 1.58 -38.08 25.71
CA LEU A 185 1.36 -36.65 25.45
C LEU A 185 1.60 -35.77 26.68
N GLU A 186 0.89 -36.00 27.80
CA GLU A 186 1.12 -35.31 29.09
C GLU A 186 2.59 -35.47 29.55
N GLY A 187 3.21 -36.64 29.30
CA GLY A 187 4.58 -36.94 29.67
C GLY A 187 5.62 -36.16 28.88
N LEU A 188 5.52 -36.14 27.54
CA LEU A 188 6.43 -35.35 26.69
C LEU A 188 6.25 -33.85 26.90
N TYR A 189 5.02 -33.39 27.15
CA TYR A 189 4.78 -31.99 27.52
C TYR A 189 5.47 -31.61 28.83
N SER A 190 5.45 -32.49 29.83
CA SER A 190 6.18 -32.30 31.10
C SER A 190 7.70 -32.20 30.88
N LEU A 191 8.29 -33.07 30.04
CA LEU A 191 9.71 -32.96 29.67
C LEU A 191 10.03 -31.69 28.88
N ALA A 192 9.12 -31.23 28.01
CA ALA A 192 9.27 -29.97 27.29
C ALA A 192 9.22 -28.77 28.24
N LEU A 193 8.32 -28.74 29.24
CA LEU A 193 8.29 -27.71 30.28
C LEU A 193 9.60 -27.65 31.09
N GLU A 194 10.15 -28.81 31.46
CA GLU A 194 11.47 -28.91 32.11
C GLU A 194 12.62 -28.45 31.20
N GLY A 195 12.45 -28.49 29.87
CA GLY A 195 13.49 -28.22 28.87
C GLY A 195 14.37 -29.43 28.56
N ARG A 196 13.88 -30.64 28.85
CA ARG A 196 14.58 -31.93 28.67
C ARG A 196 14.20 -32.68 27.39
N PHE A 197 13.21 -32.19 26.64
CA PHE A 197 12.84 -32.72 25.33
C PHE A 197 13.16 -31.69 24.23
N PRO A 198 14.21 -31.89 23.42
CA PRO A 198 14.61 -30.93 22.37
C PRO A 198 13.57 -30.78 21.25
N CYS A 199 13.41 -29.57 20.73
CA CYS A 199 12.47 -29.24 19.64
C CYS A 199 12.89 -29.82 18.26
N ASP A 200 14.15 -30.21 18.17
CA ASP A 200 14.95 -30.71 17.05
C ASP A 200 15.21 -32.22 17.14
N ALA A 201 14.74 -32.85 18.23
CA ALA A 201 14.84 -34.29 18.43
C ALA A 201 14.26 -35.07 17.23
N SER A 202 14.96 -36.09 16.78
CA SER A 202 14.55 -36.97 15.67
C SER A 202 14.44 -38.42 16.14
N ASP A 203 13.90 -39.31 15.31
CA ASP A 203 13.82 -40.76 15.58
C ASP A 203 13.21 -41.09 16.96
N VAL A 204 12.07 -40.46 17.27
CA VAL A 204 11.41 -40.61 18.58
C VAL A 204 10.71 -41.96 18.66
N VAL A 205 11.21 -42.84 19.53
CA VAL A 205 10.71 -44.20 19.72
C VAL A 205 10.22 -44.38 21.15
N TYR A 206 8.97 -44.85 21.29
CA TYR A 206 8.38 -45.26 22.57
C TYR A 206 8.65 -46.76 22.76
N GLU A 207 9.13 -47.15 23.94
CA GLU A 207 9.45 -48.54 24.27
C GLU A 207 8.24 -49.23 24.93
N ASP A 208 8.05 -50.53 24.67
CA ASP A 208 6.92 -51.35 25.10
C ASP A 208 5.57 -50.98 24.47
N SER A 209 5.28 -51.62 23.33
CA SER A 209 4.05 -51.39 22.55
C SER A 209 2.77 -51.91 23.23
N ALA A 210 2.86 -52.89 24.14
CA ALA A 210 1.68 -53.40 24.85
C ALA A 210 1.15 -52.39 25.88
N VAL A 211 1.99 -51.46 26.32
CA VAL A 211 1.63 -50.35 27.20
C VAL A 211 1.03 -49.17 26.41
N ILE A 212 1.13 -49.16 25.08
CA ILE A 212 0.58 -48.11 24.22
C ILE A 212 -0.93 -48.31 24.05
N GLU A 213 -1.41 -49.50 23.70
CA GLU A 213 -2.82 -49.77 23.34
C GLU A 213 -3.82 -49.28 24.41
N GLY A 214 -3.62 -49.69 25.67
CA GLY A 214 -4.43 -49.25 26.82
C GLY A 214 -4.17 -47.81 27.30
N ARG A 215 -3.21 -47.08 26.70
CA ARG A 215 -3.00 -45.64 26.92
C ARG A 215 -3.51 -44.81 25.76
N THR A 216 -3.58 -45.34 24.54
CA THR A 216 -4.09 -44.64 23.36
C THR A 216 -5.52 -44.16 23.55
N GLU A 217 -6.42 -44.91 24.22
CA GLU A 217 -7.77 -44.39 24.54
C GLU A 217 -7.74 -43.10 25.36
N ARG A 218 -6.85 -43.01 26.37
CA ARG A 218 -6.67 -41.83 27.21
C ARG A 218 -6.01 -40.69 26.42
N ASP A 219 -4.91 -40.96 25.73
CA ASP A 219 -4.20 -39.95 24.94
C ASP A 219 -5.07 -39.43 23.78
N ASN A 220 -5.95 -40.25 23.20
CA ASN A 220 -6.94 -39.85 22.20
C ASN A 220 -8.04 -38.96 22.80
N ALA A 221 -8.54 -39.29 24.00
CA ALA A 221 -9.50 -38.43 24.71
C ALA A 221 -8.89 -37.07 25.08
N ILE A 222 -7.62 -37.05 25.50
CA ILE A 222 -6.86 -35.81 25.75
C ILE A 222 -6.62 -35.06 24.43
N PHE A 223 -6.31 -35.76 23.34
CA PHE A 223 -6.10 -35.16 22.03
C PHE A 223 -7.38 -34.53 21.45
N SER A 224 -8.54 -35.18 21.61
CA SER A 224 -9.84 -34.58 21.26
C SER A 224 -10.09 -33.35 22.13
N SER A 225 -10.01 -33.48 23.47
CA SER A 225 -10.18 -32.34 24.39
C SER A 225 -9.26 -31.15 24.07
N LEU A 226 -8.03 -31.41 23.59
CA LEU A 226 -7.08 -30.41 23.12
C LEU A 226 -7.53 -29.79 21.79
N ARG A 227 -7.84 -30.60 20.78
CA ARG A 227 -8.37 -30.17 19.47
C ARG A 227 -9.62 -29.31 19.62
N ASP A 228 -10.56 -29.77 20.43
CA ASP A 228 -11.88 -29.18 20.57
C ASP A 228 -11.80 -27.83 21.32
N SER A 229 -10.93 -27.73 22.33
CA SER A 229 -10.59 -26.45 22.99
C SER A 229 -9.80 -25.50 22.08
N LEU A 230 -8.86 -26.01 21.27
CA LEU A 230 -8.13 -25.20 20.29
C LEU A 230 -9.05 -24.64 19.19
N ARG A 231 -10.07 -25.40 18.77
CA ARG A 231 -11.00 -24.97 17.72
C ARG A 231 -11.68 -23.66 18.09
N ALA A 232 -12.09 -23.49 19.35
CA ALA A 232 -12.78 -22.29 19.83
C ALA A 232 -11.95 -20.99 19.76
N GLU A 233 -10.61 -21.09 19.74
CA GLU A 233 -9.72 -19.92 19.69
C GLU A 233 -9.20 -19.58 18.29
N LEU A 234 -9.35 -20.49 17.32
CA LEU A 234 -8.75 -20.38 16.00
C LEU A 234 -9.69 -19.78 14.92
N ASP A 235 -10.82 -19.17 15.30
CA ASP A 235 -11.72 -18.47 14.37
C ASP A 235 -11.31 -17.01 14.11
N CYS A 236 -11.35 -16.63 12.83
CA CYS A 236 -11.04 -15.27 12.42
C CYS A 236 -12.15 -14.29 12.81
N GLN A 237 -11.86 -13.29 13.63
CA GLN A 237 -12.80 -12.29 14.15
C GLN A 237 -13.31 -11.26 13.10
N VAL A 238 -13.34 -11.64 11.83
CA VAL A 238 -13.86 -10.85 10.69
C VAL A 238 -14.80 -11.68 9.82
N CYS A 239 -14.51 -12.99 9.64
CA CYS A 239 -15.35 -13.92 8.87
C CYS A 239 -15.90 -15.10 9.70
N TYR A 240 -15.66 -15.11 11.01
CA TYR A 240 -16.22 -16.03 12.02
C TYR A 240 -16.07 -17.53 11.70
N ALA A 241 -14.99 -17.89 11.01
CA ALA A 241 -14.61 -19.27 10.74
C ALA A 241 -13.08 -19.43 10.68
N LEU A 242 -12.60 -20.66 10.87
CA LEU A 242 -11.20 -21.09 11.07
C LEU A 242 -10.19 -20.26 10.26
N ILE A 243 -9.13 -19.75 10.88
CA ILE A 243 -8.20 -18.83 10.22
C ILE A 243 -7.50 -19.49 9.02
N LEU A 244 -7.65 -18.89 7.84
CA LEU A 244 -6.94 -19.26 6.61
C LEU A 244 -5.87 -18.21 6.32
N ASP A 245 -4.62 -18.66 6.16
CA ASP A 245 -3.45 -17.79 5.97
C ASP A 245 -3.31 -16.75 7.12
N PRO A 246 -2.85 -17.20 8.31
CA PRO A 246 -2.85 -16.42 9.53
C PRO A 246 -1.81 -15.29 9.49
N LEU A 247 -2.27 -14.05 9.30
CA LEU A 247 -1.44 -12.85 9.37
C LEU A 247 -1.54 -12.20 10.77
N THR A 248 -0.45 -12.27 11.54
CA THR A 248 -0.36 -11.63 12.87
C THR A 248 0.11 -10.18 12.75
N THR A 249 -0.80 -9.25 13.04
CA THR A 249 -0.59 -7.79 12.96
C THR A 249 0.38 -7.29 14.05
N PRO A 250 1.03 -6.11 13.89
CA PRO A 250 1.97 -5.57 14.90
C PRO A 250 1.34 -5.36 16.29
N CYS A 251 0.03 -5.13 16.35
CA CYS A 251 -0.69 -5.04 17.62
C CYS A 251 -0.89 -6.39 18.34
N GLY A 252 -0.53 -7.50 17.69
CA GLY A 252 -0.54 -8.87 18.23
C GLY A 252 -1.76 -9.73 17.88
N HIS A 253 -2.71 -9.20 17.13
CA HIS A 253 -3.93 -9.92 16.73
C HIS A 253 -3.77 -10.57 15.35
N THR A 254 -4.33 -11.77 15.19
CA THR A 254 -4.21 -12.58 13.97
C THR A 254 -5.55 -12.71 13.26
N PHE A 255 -5.53 -12.66 11.93
CA PHE A 255 -6.70 -12.75 11.04
C PHE A 255 -6.35 -13.55 9.79
N CYS A 256 -7.34 -13.97 9.00
CA CYS A 256 -7.08 -14.42 7.63
C CYS A 256 -6.52 -13.27 6.79
N ARG A 257 -5.47 -13.48 5.98
CA ARG A 257 -4.87 -12.42 5.13
C ARG A 257 -5.90 -11.68 4.28
N LYS A 258 -6.74 -12.41 3.53
CA LYS A 258 -7.81 -11.82 2.68
C LYS A 258 -8.79 -10.94 3.50
N CYS A 259 -9.02 -11.28 4.78
CA CYS A 259 -9.95 -10.55 5.66
C CYS A 259 -9.34 -9.26 6.22
N VAL A 260 -8.12 -9.29 6.77
CA VAL A 260 -7.48 -8.06 7.26
C VAL A 260 -7.15 -7.09 6.10
N ALA A 261 -6.80 -7.62 4.92
CA ALA A 261 -6.63 -6.80 3.72
C ALA A 261 -7.92 -6.06 3.32
N ARG A 262 -9.08 -6.75 3.36
CA ARG A 262 -10.39 -6.14 3.09
C ARG A 262 -10.76 -5.06 4.11
N VAL A 263 -10.31 -5.16 5.36
CA VAL A 263 -10.50 -4.10 6.37
C VAL A 263 -9.57 -2.91 6.11
N LEU A 264 -8.29 -3.16 5.82
CA LEU A 264 -7.30 -2.09 5.61
C LEU A 264 -7.50 -1.29 4.30
N ASP A 265 -8.30 -1.80 3.37
CA ASP A 265 -8.80 -1.03 2.21
C ASP A 265 -9.73 0.16 2.62
N HIS A 266 -10.20 0.20 3.88
CA HIS A 266 -11.15 1.21 4.38
C HIS A 266 -10.79 1.89 5.71
N THR A 267 -9.93 1.30 6.55
CA THR A 267 -9.53 1.88 7.86
C THR A 267 -8.13 1.42 8.27
N ASP A 268 -7.35 2.25 8.96
CA ASP A 268 -5.99 1.87 9.43
C ASP A 268 -5.96 1.19 10.80
N LEU A 269 -7.13 0.80 11.32
CA LEU A 269 -7.32 0.30 12.69
C LEU A 269 -7.52 -1.22 12.77
N CYS A 270 -6.98 -1.83 13.84
CA CYS A 270 -7.23 -3.23 14.18
C CYS A 270 -8.72 -3.48 14.50
N PRO A 271 -9.38 -4.50 13.90
CA PRO A 271 -10.77 -4.87 14.23
C PRO A 271 -11.04 -5.09 15.72
N ILE A 272 -10.09 -5.76 16.41
CA ILE A 272 -10.27 -6.18 17.81
C ILE A 272 -9.89 -5.04 18.78
N CYS A 273 -8.66 -4.55 18.72
CA CYS A 273 -8.15 -3.60 19.73
C CYS A 273 -8.12 -2.12 19.29
N ARG A 274 -8.58 -1.80 18.08
CA ARG A 274 -8.71 -0.43 17.52
C ARG A 274 -7.43 0.42 17.51
N ARG A 275 -6.26 -0.15 17.82
CA ARG A 275 -4.95 0.49 17.59
C ARG A 275 -4.69 0.59 16.08
N LYS A 276 -4.05 1.68 15.66
CA LYS A 276 -3.51 1.83 14.30
C LYS A 276 -2.51 0.71 14.03
N LEU A 277 -2.58 0.06 12.88
CA LEU A 277 -1.74 -1.10 12.58
C LEU A 277 -0.39 -0.75 11.96
N GLY A 278 -0.23 0.43 11.36
CA GLY A 278 1.04 0.90 10.78
C GLY A 278 1.57 0.07 9.59
N MET A 279 0.86 -0.97 9.18
CA MET A 279 1.24 -1.86 8.09
C MET A 279 1.23 -1.09 6.75
N PRO A 280 2.26 -1.25 5.90
CA PRO A 280 2.16 -0.90 4.50
C PRO A 280 0.99 -1.62 3.84
N ALA A 281 0.52 -1.08 2.71
CA ALA A 281 -0.52 -1.73 1.91
C ALA A 281 -0.10 -3.12 1.37
N ALA A 282 1.21 -3.40 1.38
CA ALA A 282 1.89 -4.62 0.93
C ALA A 282 1.64 -5.88 1.79
N MET A 283 0.43 -6.07 2.33
CA MET A 283 0.06 -7.24 3.15
C MET A 283 0.21 -8.58 2.42
N GLN A 284 0.37 -8.57 1.08
CA GLN A 284 0.68 -9.77 0.30
C GLN A 284 2.12 -10.27 0.52
N ALA A 285 3.05 -9.38 0.93
CA ALA A 285 4.46 -9.70 1.16
C ALA A 285 4.82 -10.03 2.61
N GLU A 286 3.96 -9.68 3.59
CA GLU A 286 4.15 -10.09 4.99
C GLU A 286 4.04 -11.63 5.13
N PRO A 287 4.99 -12.35 5.74
CA PRO A 287 4.87 -13.80 5.89
C PRO A 287 3.72 -14.21 6.82
N ALA A 288 3.16 -15.38 6.56
CA ALA A 288 2.18 -16.01 7.45
C ALA A 288 2.84 -16.41 8.79
N ASN A 289 2.04 -16.52 9.85
CA ASN A 289 2.50 -17.03 11.13
C ASN A 289 2.73 -18.55 11.01
N HIS A 290 3.97 -18.97 10.78
CA HIS A 290 4.32 -20.36 10.51
C HIS A 290 3.96 -21.30 11.67
N THR A 291 3.93 -20.80 12.90
CA THR A 291 3.52 -21.61 14.06
C THR A 291 2.02 -21.87 14.06
N LEU A 292 1.20 -20.86 13.80
CA LEU A 292 -0.25 -21.02 13.68
C LEU A 292 -0.65 -21.81 12.44
N VAL A 293 0.04 -21.66 11.30
CA VAL A 293 -0.15 -22.54 10.12
C VAL A 293 0.04 -24.00 10.51
N ARG A 294 1.16 -24.36 11.15
CA ARG A 294 1.41 -25.74 11.58
C ARG A 294 0.34 -26.25 12.56
N VAL A 295 -0.13 -25.43 13.50
CA VAL A 295 -1.21 -25.82 14.44
C VAL A 295 -2.51 -26.10 13.70
N ILE A 296 -2.96 -25.18 12.84
CA ILE A 296 -4.24 -25.29 12.12
C ILE A 296 -4.21 -26.48 11.15
N ASP A 297 -3.16 -26.60 10.34
CA ASP A 297 -3.04 -27.68 9.36
C ASP A 297 -2.89 -29.07 10.01
N SER A 298 -2.31 -29.16 11.21
CA SER A 298 -2.19 -30.43 11.93
C SER A 298 -3.49 -30.87 12.60
N PHE A 299 -4.22 -29.95 13.25
CA PHE A 299 -5.44 -30.28 14.00
C PHE A 299 -6.73 -30.28 13.17
N PHE A 300 -6.77 -29.55 12.05
CA PHE A 300 -7.97 -29.33 11.25
C PHE A 300 -7.76 -29.49 9.72
N PRO A 301 -7.01 -30.51 9.23
CA PRO A 301 -6.59 -30.60 7.82
C PRO A 301 -7.75 -30.57 6.82
N SER A 302 -8.86 -31.26 7.09
CA SER A 302 -10.05 -31.26 6.23
C SER A 302 -10.77 -29.91 6.21
N GLN A 303 -10.98 -29.29 7.38
CA GLN A 303 -11.63 -27.98 7.48
C GLN A 303 -10.82 -26.89 6.77
N ILE A 304 -9.49 -26.91 6.90
CA ILE A 304 -8.63 -25.91 6.25
C ILE A 304 -8.46 -26.16 4.74
N ALA A 305 -8.51 -27.42 4.28
CA ALA A 305 -8.54 -27.76 2.85
C ALA A 305 -9.83 -27.24 2.18
N ALA A 306 -10.99 -27.57 2.73
CA ALA A 306 -12.28 -27.04 2.25
C ALA A 306 -12.32 -25.50 2.27
N ARG A 307 -11.68 -24.87 3.27
CA ARG A 307 -11.53 -23.40 3.32
C ARG A 307 -10.62 -22.82 2.25
N ARG A 308 -9.61 -23.55 1.76
CA ARG A 308 -8.76 -23.16 0.63
C ARG A 308 -9.58 -23.24 -0.65
N GLU A 309 -10.19 -24.39 -0.92
CA GLU A 309 -11.04 -24.62 -2.11
C GLU A 309 -12.15 -23.58 -2.25
N ALA A 310 -12.89 -23.29 -1.17
CA ALA A 310 -13.91 -22.24 -1.19
C ALA A 310 -13.33 -20.83 -1.43
N ALA A 311 -12.14 -20.53 -0.89
CA ALA A 311 -11.48 -19.24 -1.06
C ALA A 311 -10.84 -19.05 -2.46
N ASP A 312 -10.69 -20.12 -3.23
CA ASP A 312 -10.22 -20.11 -4.62
C ASP A 312 -11.41 -20.10 -5.61
N GLN A 313 -12.55 -20.70 -5.23
CA GLN A 313 -13.84 -20.53 -5.90
C GLN A 313 -14.33 -19.07 -5.81
N ASP A 314 -14.20 -18.42 -4.66
CA ASP A 314 -14.46 -16.98 -4.46
C ASP A 314 -13.64 -16.07 -5.39
N GLU A 315 -12.44 -16.49 -5.84
CA GLU A 315 -11.59 -15.71 -6.75
C GLU A 315 -11.88 -15.98 -8.25
N THR A 316 -12.57 -17.08 -8.55
CA THR A 316 -12.99 -17.41 -9.93
C THR A 316 -14.43 -16.96 -10.22
N GLY A 317 -15.28 -16.85 -9.20
CA GLY A 317 -16.70 -16.50 -9.33
C GLY A 317 -17.05 -15.01 -9.41
N THR A 318 -16.72 -14.31 -10.51
CA THR A 318 -17.58 -13.28 -11.18
C THR A 318 -16.82 -12.49 -12.26
N ASP A 319 -17.31 -12.52 -13.51
CA ASP A 319 -16.73 -11.72 -14.61
C ASP A 319 -16.86 -10.20 -14.37
N LEU A 320 -17.91 -9.77 -13.67
CA LEU A 320 -18.11 -8.37 -13.25
C LEU A 320 -17.29 -7.96 -12.02
N GLY A 321 -16.74 -8.92 -11.26
CA GLY A 321 -15.85 -8.67 -10.12
C GLY A 321 -14.38 -8.60 -10.53
N ASN A 322 -13.98 -9.38 -11.54
CA ASN A 322 -12.59 -9.51 -11.98
C ASN A 322 -12.10 -8.40 -12.93
N ASN A 323 -12.99 -7.68 -13.62
CA ASN A 323 -12.63 -6.63 -14.59
C ASN A 323 -13.03 -5.22 -14.09
N LEU A 324 -12.05 -4.43 -13.64
CA LEU A 324 -12.21 -3.08 -13.10
C LEU A 324 -12.63 -2.08 -14.21
N PRO A 325 -13.74 -1.34 -14.08
CA PRO A 325 -14.13 -0.30 -15.05
C PRO A 325 -13.15 0.88 -15.08
N LEU A 326 -12.67 1.25 -16.26
CA LEU A 326 -11.67 2.30 -16.47
C LEU A 326 -12.26 3.60 -17.02
N PHE A 327 -12.08 4.68 -16.27
CA PHE A 327 -12.25 6.05 -16.73
C PHE A 327 -10.93 6.54 -17.34
N VAL A 328 -10.91 6.76 -18.66
CA VAL A 328 -9.71 7.24 -19.38
C VAL A 328 -9.73 8.76 -19.46
N CYS A 329 -8.90 9.44 -18.66
CA CYS A 329 -8.86 10.91 -18.61
C CYS A 329 -7.51 11.45 -18.12
N THR A 330 -7.48 12.07 -16.94
CA THR A 330 -6.31 12.68 -16.27
C THR A 330 -5.64 11.71 -15.29
N LEU A 331 -4.49 12.11 -14.75
CA LEU A 331 -3.89 11.40 -13.63
C LEU A 331 -4.74 11.57 -12.35
N SER A 332 -4.58 10.66 -11.39
CA SER A 332 -5.10 10.76 -10.02
C SER A 332 -4.21 9.93 -9.10
N PHE A 333 -4.18 10.25 -7.80
CA PHE A 333 -3.21 9.71 -6.87
C PHE A 333 -3.83 9.10 -5.60
N PRO A 334 -3.17 8.11 -4.96
CA PRO A 334 -3.60 7.55 -3.69
C PRO A 334 -3.78 8.61 -2.58
N THR A 335 -4.82 8.42 -1.76
CA THR A 335 -5.27 9.30 -0.68
C THR A 335 -5.69 10.72 -1.09
N MET A 336 -5.76 11.03 -2.38
CA MET A 336 -6.15 12.34 -2.92
C MET A 336 -7.58 12.32 -3.48
N PRO A 337 -8.38 13.38 -3.25
CA PRO A 337 -9.71 13.50 -3.83
C PRO A 337 -9.65 13.96 -5.29
N THR A 338 -10.48 13.32 -6.11
CA THR A 338 -10.69 13.60 -7.53
C THR A 338 -12.15 14.00 -7.74
N PHE A 339 -12.36 15.18 -8.35
CA PHE A 339 -13.67 15.77 -8.59
C PHE A 339 -14.00 15.66 -10.08
N LEU A 340 -15.06 14.93 -10.43
CA LEU A 340 -15.44 14.65 -11.82
C LEU A 340 -16.85 15.16 -12.13
N HIS A 341 -17.02 15.67 -13.35
CA HIS A 341 -18.31 16.00 -13.95
C HIS A 341 -18.51 15.09 -15.17
N ILE A 342 -19.41 14.12 -15.03
CA ILE A 342 -19.60 13.02 -15.96
C ILE A 342 -20.75 13.35 -16.92
N PHE A 343 -20.43 13.60 -18.18
CA PHE A 343 -21.42 13.96 -19.21
C PHE A 343 -21.43 13.03 -20.43
N GLU A 344 -20.32 12.32 -20.73
CA GLU A 344 -20.27 11.32 -21.80
C GLU A 344 -21.20 10.12 -21.51
N PRO A 345 -22.08 9.70 -22.44
CA PRO A 345 -23.05 8.63 -22.20
C PRO A 345 -22.46 7.31 -21.67
N ARG A 346 -21.34 6.86 -22.25
CA ARG A 346 -20.60 5.65 -21.81
C ARG A 346 -20.18 5.71 -20.33
N TYR A 347 -19.68 6.86 -19.87
CA TYR A 347 -19.22 7.00 -18.49
C TYR A 347 -20.37 7.31 -17.53
N ARG A 348 -21.47 7.91 -18.00
CA ARG A 348 -22.73 8.00 -17.24
C ARG A 348 -23.26 6.60 -16.91
N LEU A 349 -23.24 5.68 -17.88
CA LEU A 349 -23.57 4.26 -17.67
C LEU A 349 -22.57 3.57 -16.74
N MET A 350 -21.27 3.76 -16.96
CA MET A 350 -20.20 3.17 -16.13
C MET A 350 -20.34 3.56 -14.65
N ILE A 351 -20.42 4.87 -14.35
CA ILE A 351 -20.53 5.37 -12.97
C ILE A 351 -21.85 4.92 -12.34
N ARG A 352 -22.95 4.91 -13.10
CA ARG A 352 -24.22 4.38 -12.62
C ARG A 352 -24.08 2.92 -12.17
N ARG A 353 -23.48 2.04 -12.99
CA ARG A 353 -23.21 0.64 -12.63
C ARG A 353 -22.29 0.50 -11.41
N VAL A 354 -21.24 1.31 -11.30
CA VAL A 354 -20.30 1.32 -10.17
C VAL A 354 -20.97 1.68 -8.84
N VAL A 355 -21.98 2.57 -8.87
CA VAL A 355 -22.76 2.98 -7.69
C VAL A 355 -23.90 1.99 -7.39
N GLU A 356 -24.66 1.56 -8.40
CA GLU A 356 -25.78 0.60 -8.22
C GLU A 356 -25.31 -0.81 -7.84
N GLY A 357 -24.14 -1.24 -8.33
CA GLY A 357 -23.54 -2.55 -8.04
C GLY A 357 -22.87 -2.67 -6.68
N GLY A 358 -23.04 -1.69 -5.77
CA GLY A 358 -22.53 -1.72 -4.39
C GLY A 358 -21.01 -1.63 -4.21
N GLY A 359 -20.21 -1.83 -5.26
CA GLY A 359 -18.75 -1.86 -5.19
C GLY A 359 -18.08 -0.49 -5.03
N GLY A 360 -18.65 0.58 -5.61
CA GLY A 360 -18.14 1.96 -5.52
C GLY A 360 -16.75 2.24 -6.15
N LYS A 361 -16.03 1.20 -6.58
CA LYS A 361 -14.66 1.25 -7.11
C LYS A 361 -14.64 1.36 -8.63
N PHE A 362 -13.77 2.21 -9.16
CA PHE A 362 -13.42 2.28 -10.58
C PHE A 362 -11.95 2.71 -10.76
N GLY A 363 -11.32 2.36 -11.88
CA GLY A 363 -9.95 2.75 -12.19
C GLY A 363 -9.89 4.09 -12.93
N MET A 364 -8.99 4.98 -12.51
CA MET A 364 -8.60 6.17 -13.29
C MET A 364 -7.26 5.88 -13.99
N VAL A 365 -7.22 6.06 -15.31
CA VAL A 365 -6.00 5.97 -16.12
C VAL A 365 -5.84 7.21 -17.00
N MET A 366 -4.59 7.67 -17.15
CA MET A 366 -4.27 8.83 -17.99
C MET A 366 -4.31 8.45 -19.48
N TYR A 367 -4.82 9.35 -20.33
CA TYR A 367 -4.81 9.19 -21.78
C TYR A 367 -3.38 9.12 -22.36
N SER A 368 -3.09 8.13 -23.21
CA SER A 368 -1.78 7.92 -23.85
C SER A 368 -1.59 8.89 -25.02
N ARG A 369 -0.67 9.84 -24.87
CA ARG A 369 -0.22 10.69 -25.99
C ARG A 369 0.70 9.89 -26.93
N HIS A 370 0.76 10.29 -28.20
CA HIS A 370 1.68 9.67 -29.18
C HIS A 370 3.13 9.76 -28.68
N GLY A 371 3.90 8.68 -28.85
CA GLY A 371 5.30 8.57 -28.44
C GLY A 371 5.54 8.11 -26.99
N TRP A 372 4.51 7.95 -26.15
CA TRP A 372 4.70 7.39 -24.81
C TRP A 372 4.87 5.87 -24.82
N PRO A 373 5.74 5.31 -23.95
CA PRO A 373 5.93 3.87 -23.84
C PRO A 373 4.64 3.20 -23.37
N ARG A 374 4.08 2.34 -24.22
CA ARG A 374 2.97 1.45 -23.92
C ARG A 374 3.55 0.15 -23.40
N GLY A 375 2.97 -0.43 -22.34
CA GLY A 375 3.39 -1.74 -21.86
C GLY A 375 3.23 -2.77 -22.98
N GLU A 376 4.27 -3.56 -23.26
CA GLU A 376 4.40 -4.37 -24.48
C GLU A 376 3.22 -5.33 -24.73
N ARG A 377 2.48 -5.70 -23.68
CA ARG A 377 1.35 -6.64 -23.71
C ARG A 377 -0.03 -5.98 -23.89
N LEU A 378 -0.14 -4.65 -23.82
CA LEU A 378 -1.44 -3.94 -23.83
C LEU A 378 -1.98 -3.61 -25.25
N GLY A 379 -1.21 -3.84 -26.31
CA GLY A 379 -1.63 -3.54 -27.67
C GLY A 379 -1.89 -2.03 -27.92
N ASN A 380 -2.93 -1.71 -28.70
CA ASN A 380 -3.23 -0.35 -29.15
C ASN A 380 -4.34 0.33 -28.33
N VAL A 381 -4.15 0.41 -27.00
CA VAL A 381 -5.07 1.13 -26.09
C VAL A 381 -4.82 2.65 -26.07
N PRO A 382 -5.85 3.46 -25.77
CA PRO A 382 -5.74 4.93 -25.66
C PRO A 382 -5.25 5.43 -24.30
N PHE A 383 -4.74 4.55 -23.42
CA PHE A 383 -4.33 4.89 -22.05
C PHE A 383 -2.97 4.31 -21.66
N VAL A 384 -2.38 4.84 -20.59
CA VAL A 384 -1.11 4.36 -20.02
C VAL A 384 -1.33 3.21 -19.02
N GLN A 385 -0.31 2.37 -18.81
CA GLN A 385 -0.49 1.10 -18.09
C GLN A 385 -0.80 1.24 -16.58
N TYR A 386 -0.21 2.22 -15.90
CA TYR A 386 -0.44 2.43 -14.46
C TYR A 386 -1.62 3.40 -14.22
N GLY A 387 -2.44 3.08 -13.22
CA GLY A 387 -3.60 3.87 -12.81
C GLY A 387 -3.80 3.88 -11.30
N THR A 388 -4.82 4.61 -10.87
CA THR A 388 -5.25 4.71 -9.45
C THR A 388 -6.69 4.28 -9.33
N GLN A 389 -6.97 3.31 -8.46
CA GLN A 389 -8.33 2.90 -8.13
C GLN A 389 -8.97 3.99 -7.26
N LEU A 390 -10.07 4.56 -7.74
CA LEU A 390 -10.88 5.55 -7.04
C LEU A 390 -12.08 4.87 -6.38
N MET A 391 -12.42 5.30 -5.16
CA MET A 391 -13.68 4.97 -4.48
C MET A 391 -14.62 6.17 -4.54
N VAL A 392 -15.85 5.99 -5.01
CA VAL A 392 -16.89 7.04 -4.97
C VAL A 392 -17.28 7.36 -3.53
N GLU A 393 -17.03 8.58 -3.08
CA GLU A 393 -17.47 9.10 -1.78
C GLU A 393 -18.85 9.78 -1.88
N ARG A 394 -19.09 10.50 -2.99
CA ARG A 394 -20.34 11.22 -3.21
C ARG A 394 -20.71 11.21 -4.69
N TYR A 395 -21.96 10.83 -4.96
CA TYR A 395 -22.57 10.83 -6.29
C TYR A 395 -23.81 11.73 -6.29
N GLU A 396 -23.92 12.61 -7.28
CA GLU A 396 -25.06 13.52 -7.44
C GLU A 396 -25.50 13.54 -8.91
N LEU A 397 -26.67 12.97 -9.19
CA LEU A 397 -27.27 12.93 -10.52
C LEU A 397 -28.04 14.23 -10.80
N LEU A 398 -27.75 14.87 -11.92
CA LEU A 398 -28.40 16.10 -12.39
C LEU A 398 -29.65 15.78 -13.24
N PRO A 399 -30.62 16.69 -13.40
CA PRO A 399 -31.87 16.41 -14.13
C PRO A 399 -31.72 16.05 -15.61
N ASP A 400 -30.61 16.45 -16.26
CA ASP A 400 -30.24 16.04 -17.63
C ASP A 400 -29.50 14.69 -17.69
N GLY A 401 -29.34 14.06 -16.53
CA GLY A 401 -28.69 12.77 -16.31
C GLY A 401 -27.16 12.80 -16.39
N ARG A 402 -26.51 13.97 -16.46
CA ARG A 402 -25.09 14.12 -16.10
C ARG A 402 -24.92 13.89 -14.60
N SER A 403 -23.72 13.56 -14.11
CA SER A 403 -23.49 13.42 -12.67
C SER A 403 -22.22 14.10 -12.19
N LEU A 404 -22.28 14.69 -10.98
CA LEU A 404 -21.11 15.12 -10.23
C LEU A 404 -20.65 13.96 -9.34
N VAL A 405 -19.35 13.69 -9.35
CA VAL A 405 -18.73 12.60 -8.57
C VAL A 405 -17.56 13.17 -7.78
N ILE A 406 -17.53 12.89 -6.48
CA ILE A 406 -16.35 13.04 -5.63
C ILE A 406 -15.87 11.62 -5.33
N ALA A 407 -14.62 11.32 -5.65
CA ALA A 407 -14.02 10.02 -5.42
C ALA A 407 -12.57 10.16 -4.97
N THR A 408 -12.12 9.32 -4.04
CA THR A 408 -10.76 9.38 -3.46
C THR A 408 -9.92 8.19 -3.92
N GLY A 409 -8.64 8.42 -4.21
CA GLY A 409 -7.70 7.36 -4.56
C GLY A 409 -7.44 6.41 -3.39
N VAL A 410 -7.67 5.12 -3.60
CA VAL A 410 -7.46 4.06 -2.61
C VAL A 410 -6.08 3.42 -2.79
N SER A 411 -5.82 2.90 -4.00
CA SER A 411 -4.65 2.10 -4.32
C SER A 411 -4.19 2.36 -5.76
N ARG A 412 -2.96 1.96 -6.08
CA ARG A 412 -2.48 1.95 -7.47
C ARG A 412 -2.69 0.59 -8.08
N PHE A 413 -2.81 0.57 -9.41
CA PHE A 413 -2.81 -0.66 -10.17
C PHE A 413 -2.03 -0.53 -11.48
N LYS A 414 -1.74 -1.67 -12.06
CA LYS A 414 -1.13 -1.88 -13.37
C LYS A 414 -2.13 -2.70 -14.18
N VAL A 415 -2.53 -2.19 -15.35
CA VAL A 415 -3.37 -2.96 -16.28
C VAL A 415 -2.54 -4.14 -16.80
N VAL A 416 -3.12 -5.34 -16.75
CA VAL A 416 -2.56 -6.57 -17.32
C VAL A 416 -3.18 -6.83 -18.70
N GLU A 417 -4.51 -6.71 -18.76
CA GLU A 417 -5.36 -6.97 -19.93
C GLU A 417 -6.57 -6.04 -19.89
N SER A 418 -7.14 -5.69 -21.04
CA SER A 418 -8.31 -4.80 -21.11
C SER A 418 -9.16 -5.03 -22.36
N GLU A 419 -10.47 -5.00 -22.17
CA GLU A 419 -11.50 -5.13 -23.20
C GLU A 419 -12.42 -3.89 -23.20
N MET A 420 -13.37 -3.85 -24.13
CA MET A 420 -14.33 -2.74 -24.26
C MET A 420 -15.76 -3.22 -23.98
N LEU A 421 -16.39 -2.66 -22.95
CA LEU A 421 -17.76 -2.96 -22.53
C LEU A 421 -18.60 -1.67 -22.67
N ASP A 422 -19.65 -1.73 -23.48
CA ASP A 422 -20.60 -0.62 -23.71
C ASP A 422 -19.94 0.76 -23.98
N GLY A 423 -18.82 0.74 -24.70
CA GLY A 423 -18.07 1.93 -25.14
C GLY A 423 -17.10 2.52 -24.11
N TYR A 424 -17.03 1.97 -22.89
CA TYR A 424 -15.95 2.21 -21.93
C TYR A 424 -15.02 0.99 -21.85
N TYR A 425 -13.87 1.13 -21.18
CA TYR A 425 -12.93 0.01 -21.00
C TYR A 425 -13.17 -0.67 -19.65
N VAL A 426 -13.03 -1.99 -19.61
CA VAL A 426 -12.86 -2.74 -18.35
C VAL A 426 -11.53 -3.50 -18.43
N ALA A 427 -10.88 -3.74 -17.29
CA ALA A 427 -9.52 -4.26 -17.28
C ALA A 427 -9.25 -5.21 -16.12
N LYS A 428 -8.47 -6.26 -16.41
CA LYS A 428 -7.85 -7.10 -15.39
C LYS A 428 -6.62 -6.39 -14.86
N THR A 429 -6.58 -6.14 -13.55
CA THR A 429 -5.60 -5.25 -12.93
C THR A 429 -4.78 -5.92 -11.84
N GLU A 430 -3.46 -5.76 -11.90
CA GLU A 430 -2.50 -6.13 -10.87
C GLU A 430 -2.35 -4.96 -9.89
N ARG A 431 -2.46 -5.22 -8.58
CA ARG A 431 -2.32 -4.17 -7.55
C ARG A 431 -0.84 -3.78 -7.37
N VAL A 432 -0.57 -2.48 -7.19
CA VAL A 432 0.79 -1.94 -7.05
C VAL A 432 0.95 -1.27 -5.69
N ASP A 433 1.22 -2.09 -4.67
CA ASP A 433 1.58 -1.61 -3.33
C ASP A 433 3.05 -1.16 -3.25
N ASP A 434 3.47 -0.63 -2.11
CA ASP A 434 4.88 -0.26 -1.86
C ASP A 434 5.71 -1.47 -1.41
N ILE A 435 7.03 -1.36 -1.44
CA ILE A 435 7.91 -2.39 -0.87
C ILE A 435 7.81 -2.40 0.67
N PRO A 436 8.11 -3.54 1.35
CA PRO A 436 8.06 -3.63 2.81
C PRO A 436 9.00 -2.63 3.49
N LEU A 437 8.67 -2.19 4.71
CA LEU A 437 9.46 -1.18 5.45
C LEU A 437 10.91 -1.60 5.64
N ALA A 438 11.17 -2.87 5.96
CA ALA A 438 12.53 -3.40 6.11
C ALA A 438 13.39 -3.25 4.83
N GLU A 439 12.76 -3.26 3.65
CA GLU A 439 13.45 -3.03 2.37
C GLU A 439 13.70 -1.53 2.12
N GLU A 440 12.76 -0.64 2.47
CA GLU A 440 13.01 0.83 2.42
C GLU A 440 14.18 1.24 3.32
N GLU A 441 14.25 0.68 4.52
CA GLU A 441 15.36 0.92 5.47
C GLU A 441 16.70 0.41 4.90
N ARG A 442 16.69 -0.73 4.20
CA ARG A 442 17.86 -1.28 3.51
C ARG A 442 18.27 -0.42 2.32
N LEU A 443 17.32 0.13 1.56
CA LEU A 443 17.58 1.05 0.45
C LEU A 443 18.07 2.42 0.93
N GLU A 444 17.57 2.95 2.05
CA GLU A 444 18.07 4.19 2.64
C GLU A 444 19.50 4.03 3.14
N SER A 445 19.77 3.01 3.95
CA SER A 445 21.11 2.79 4.53
C SER A 445 22.17 2.54 3.45
N ILE A 446 21.87 1.75 2.41
CA ILE A 446 22.80 1.54 1.29
C ILE A 446 23.02 2.82 0.48
N GLN A 447 21.98 3.59 0.17
CA GLN A 447 22.11 4.80 -0.68
C GLN A 447 22.82 5.95 0.05
N THR A 448 22.52 6.16 1.33
CA THR A 448 23.16 7.19 2.16
C THR A 448 24.62 6.85 2.50
N ALA A 449 24.97 5.58 2.70
CA ALA A 449 26.35 5.16 3.00
C ALA A 449 27.28 5.06 1.77
N SER A 450 26.73 4.96 0.54
CA SER A 450 27.52 4.75 -0.68
C SER A 450 27.97 6.03 -1.38
N VAL A 451 27.46 7.21 -1.01
CA VAL A 451 27.94 8.49 -1.53
C VAL A 451 29.05 9.04 -0.62
N PRO A 452 30.31 9.18 -1.10
CA PRO A 452 31.37 9.76 -0.29
C PRO A 452 31.07 11.23 0.03
N THR A 453 31.22 11.62 1.30
CA THR A 453 31.09 13.00 1.75
C THR A 453 32.02 13.91 0.92
N PRO A 454 31.53 15.01 0.33
CA PRO A 454 32.36 15.86 -0.53
C PRO A 454 33.53 16.47 0.25
N VAL A 455 34.75 16.04 -0.07
CA VAL A 455 35.98 16.44 0.64
C VAL A 455 36.51 17.79 0.13
N SER A 456 35.67 18.82 0.18
CA SER A 456 36.04 20.24 -0.02
C SER A 456 34.92 21.15 0.46
N ALA A 457 35.23 22.11 1.32
CA ALA A 457 34.26 23.04 1.92
C ALA A 457 34.01 24.30 1.06
N ASP A 458 34.47 24.31 -0.19
CA ASP A 458 34.68 25.51 -1.01
C ASP A 458 34.05 25.40 -2.41
N THR A 459 32.89 24.74 -2.51
CA THR A 459 32.06 24.75 -3.72
C THR A 459 30.58 24.69 -3.36
N THR A 460 29.77 25.57 -3.95
CA THR A 460 28.31 25.70 -3.70
C THR A 460 27.48 24.62 -4.40
N ILE A 461 27.96 23.38 -4.41
CA ILE A 461 27.31 22.24 -5.05
C ILE A 461 26.33 21.62 -4.03
N GLU A 462 25.04 21.64 -4.35
CA GLU A 462 24.04 20.95 -3.55
C GLU A 462 24.29 19.41 -3.52
N PRO A 463 24.11 18.73 -2.37
CA PRO A 463 24.38 17.31 -2.25
C PRO A 463 23.45 16.48 -3.16
N PRO A 464 23.93 15.37 -3.78
CA PRO A 464 23.09 14.45 -4.55
C PRO A 464 21.89 13.95 -3.75
N LEU A 465 20.73 13.81 -4.38
CA LEU A 465 19.49 13.36 -3.70
C LEU A 465 19.60 11.93 -3.15
N GLU A 466 20.51 11.16 -3.73
CA GLU A 466 20.84 9.79 -3.35
C GLU A 466 21.51 9.74 -1.96
N SER A 467 22.27 10.78 -1.60
CA SER A 467 22.96 10.90 -0.30
C SER A 467 22.06 11.42 0.83
N LEU A 468 20.96 12.09 0.50
CA LEU A 468 20.02 12.63 1.49
C LEU A 468 19.21 11.51 2.15
N SER A 469 19.01 11.62 3.46
CA SER A 469 18.11 10.73 4.21
C SER A 469 16.67 10.85 3.70
N THR A 470 15.84 9.85 3.97
CA THR A 470 14.43 9.85 3.52
C THR A 470 13.65 11.00 4.18
N GLN A 471 13.94 11.29 5.46
CA GLN A 471 13.43 12.49 6.14
C GLN A 471 13.96 13.79 5.51
N GLN A 472 15.25 13.89 5.17
CA GLN A 472 15.80 15.08 4.51
C GLN A 472 15.18 15.36 3.14
N LEU A 473 14.84 14.33 2.37
CA LEU A 473 14.13 14.47 1.08
C LEU A 473 12.70 15.01 1.27
N LEU A 474 12.00 14.56 2.33
CA LEU A 474 10.69 15.08 2.71
C LEU A 474 10.78 16.54 3.15
N ASP A 475 11.76 16.89 3.99
CA ASP A 475 11.92 18.26 4.49
C ASP A 475 12.32 19.24 3.39
N LEU A 476 13.16 18.83 2.42
CA LEU A 476 13.46 19.63 1.21
C LEU A 476 12.17 20.02 0.46
N GLY A 477 11.26 19.06 0.24
CA GLY A 477 9.96 19.32 -0.41
C GLY A 477 9.02 20.22 0.42
N ARG A 478 9.05 20.08 1.75
CA ARG A 478 8.25 20.90 2.68
C ARG A 478 8.78 22.32 2.80
N ASP A 479 10.10 22.50 2.74
CA ASP A 479 10.76 23.79 2.72
C ASP A 479 10.54 24.53 1.40
N PHE A 480 10.62 23.84 0.25
CA PHE A 480 10.20 24.39 -1.05
C PHE A 480 8.78 24.96 -0.99
N ILE A 481 7.82 24.16 -0.48
CA ILE A 481 6.43 24.59 -0.27
C ILE A 481 6.34 25.81 0.67
N THR A 482 7.18 25.86 1.70
CA THR A 482 7.22 26.97 2.66
C THR A 482 7.80 28.24 2.04
N ARG A 483 8.83 28.13 1.19
CA ARG A 483 9.39 29.24 0.40
C ARG A 483 8.37 29.75 -0.63
N GLN A 484 7.70 28.87 -1.36
CA GLN A 484 6.69 29.23 -2.36
C GLN A 484 5.40 29.84 -1.76
N ARG A 485 5.07 29.55 -0.50
CA ARG A 485 4.04 30.32 0.23
C ARG A 485 4.47 31.75 0.56
N ARG A 486 5.75 31.96 0.89
CA ARG A 486 6.29 33.28 1.24
C ARG A 486 6.46 34.18 0.01
N SER A 487 6.77 33.61 -1.16
CA SER A 487 6.77 34.33 -2.45
C SER A 487 5.35 34.65 -2.97
N GLY A 488 4.33 33.92 -2.50
CA GLY A 488 2.93 34.11 -2.90
C GLY A 488 2.54 33.36 -4.18
N ALA A 489 3.14 32.19 -4.43
CA ALA A 489 2.93 31.37 -5.62
C ALA A 489 1.43 31.17 -5.97
N PRO A 490 0.96 31.59 -7.17
CA PRO A 490 -0.47 31.57 -7.51
C PRO A 490 -1.13 30.19 -7.48
N TRP A 491 -0.37 29.13 -7.75
CA TRP A 491 -0.83 27.73 -7.70
C TRP A 491 -1.01 27.21 -6.26
N LEU A 492 -0.48 27.90 -5.25
CA LEU A 492 -0.52 27.50 -3.84
C LEU A 492 -1.58 28.27 -3.02
N HIS A 493 -2.59 28.79 -3.70
CA HIS A 493 -3.70 29.57 -3.14
C HIS A 493 -4.48 28.80 -2.04
N PRO A 494 -4.98 29.45 -0.96
CA PRO A 494 -5.62 28.76 0.17
C PRO A 494 -6.75 27.77 -0.15
N ARG A 495 -7.46 27.95 -1.28
CA ARG A 495 -8.47 26.98 -1.77
C ARG A 495 -7.89 25.59 -2.02
N VAL A 496 -6.62 25.48 -2.39
CA VAL A 496 -5.95 24.19 -2.59
C VAL A 496 -5.86 23.41 -1.26
N MET A 497 -5.74 24.10 -0.13
CA MET A 497 -5.74 23.46 1.20
C MET A 497 -7.13 23.04 1.67
N LEU A 498 -8.19 23.67 1.15
CA LEU A 498 -9.57 23.23 1.36
C LEU A 498 -9.91 22.00 0.52
N ALA A 499 -9.23 21.79 -0.63
CA ALA A 499 -9.44 20.64 -1.51
C ALA A 499 -8.56 19.42 -1.13
N TYR A 500 -7.26 19.62 -0.89
CA TYR A 500 -6.28 18.56 -0.69
C TYR A 500 -5.75 18.45 0.75
N GLY A 501 -6.23 19.29 1.67
CA GLY A 501 -5.75 19.34 3.06
C GLY A 501 -4.38 20.01 3.23
N PRO A 502 -3.86 20.03 4.49
CA PRO A 502 -2.58 20.65 4.82
C PRO A 502 -1.38 19.87 4.27
N VAL A 503 -0.19 20.50 4.28
CA VAL A 503 1.08 19.90 3.83
C VAL A 503 1.39 18.63 4.64
N PRO A 504 1.42 17.42 4.05
CA PRO A 504 1.65 16.20 4.80
C PRO A 504 3.00 16.19 5.51
N THR A 505 3.01 15.74 6.76
CA THR A 505 4.20 15.35 7.52
C THR A 505 4.59 13.89 7.27
N ASP A 506 3.75 13.14 6.58
CA ASP A 506 3.98 11.74 6.24
C ASP A 506 4.69 11.62 4.88
N ALA A 507 5.78 10.85 4.85
CA ALA A 507 6.63 10.65 3.69
C ALA A 507 5.94 9.90 2.55
N ALA A 508 5.05 8.96 2.85
CA ALA A 508 4.34 8.18 1.82
C ALA A 508 3.26 8.99 1.12
N ARG A 509 2.59 9.91 1.84
CA ARG A 509 1.50 10.78 1.34
C ARG A 509 1.97 12.11 0.75
N PHE A 510 3.10 12.66 1.19
CA PHE A 510 3.60 13.94 0.68
C PHE A 510 3.78 13.96 -0.86
N PRO A 511 4.34 12.93 -1.52
CA PRO A 511 4.49 12.93 -2.97
C PRO A 511 3.17 12.99 -3.75
N TRP A 512 2.13 12.27 -3.28
CA TRP A 512 0.80 12.28 -3.88
C TRP A 512 0.13 13.65 -3.78
N TRP A 513 0.22 14.28 -2.61
CA TRP A 513 -0.27 15.63 -2.37
C TRP A 513 0.49 16.66 -3.23
N PHE A 514 1.82 16.58 -3.28
CA PHE A 514 2.64 17.51 -4.04
C PHE A 514 2.39 17.40 -5.55
N GLY A 515 2.36 16.18 -6.10
CA GLY A 515 2.04 15.93 -7.51
C GLY A 515 0.62 16.37 -7.89
N SER A 516 -0.33 16.36 -6.96
CA SER A 516 -1.71 16.84 -7.19
C SER A 516 -1.81 18.36 -7.34
N ILE A 517 -0.94 19.12 -6.66
CA ILE A 517 -1.03 20.60 -6.62
C ILE A 517 -0.01 21.30 -7.52
N LEU A 518 1.06 20.62 -7.93
CA LEU A 518 2.18 21.23 -8.66
C LEU A 518 1.85 21.39 -10.17
N PRO A 519 2.05 22.58 -10.77
CA PRO A 519 1.69 22.86 -12.16
C PRO A 519 2.78 22.41 -13.17
N ILE A 520 3.30 21.18 -13.01
CA ILE A 520 4.18 20.50 -13.99
C ILE A 520 3.36 19.58 -14.91
N SER A 521 3.98 18.96 -15.91
CA SER A 521 3.25 18.12 -16.86
C SER A 521 2.81 16.77 -16.25
N GLU A 522 1.64 16.30 -16.68
CA GLU A 522 1.11 15.00 -16.24
C GLU A 522 2.03 13.81 -16.59
N GLY A 523 2.89 13.96 -17.61
CA GLY A 523 3.91 12.98 -17.97
C GLY A 523 5.05 12.86 -16.96
N GLU A 524 5.53 13.99 -16.43
CA GLU A 524 6.50 13.99 -15.32
C GLU A 524 5.87 13.35 -14.07
N LYS A 525 4.62 13.75 -13.75
CA LYS A 525 3.85 13.25 -12.60
C LYS A 525 3.57 11.75 -12.64
N TYR A 526 3.32 11.19 -13.82
CA TYR A 526 3.00 9.77 -14.02
C TYR A 526 4.05 8.82 -13.42
N SER A 527 5.33 9.23 -13.41
CA SER A 527 6.44 8.46 -12.84
C SER A 527 6.24 8.07 -11.36
N LEU A 528 5.47 8.84 -10.59
CA LEU A 528 5.16 8.50 -9.19
C LEU A 528 4.31 7.22 -9.06
N LEU A 529 3.45 6.90 -10.04
CA LEU A 529 2.59 5.71 -9.94
C LEU A 529 3.42 4.41 -10.00
N SER A 530 4.42 4.36 -10.88
CA SER A 530 5.32 3.21 -11.02
C SER A 530 6.35 3.06 -9.89
N ALA A 531 6.61 4.12 -9.12
CA ALA A 531 7.64 4.12 -8.07
C ALA A 531 7.16 3.41 -6.79
N ILE A 532 7.56 2.15 -6.62
CA ILE A 532 7.19 1.26 -5.49
C ILE A 532 7.90 1.59 -4.17
N SER A 533 8.80 2.59 -4.16
CA SER A 533 9.44 3.11 -2.95
C SER A 533 8.96 4.53 -2.63
N VAL A 534 8.60 4.75 -1.36
CA VAL A 534 8.41 6.07 -0.71
C VAL A 534 9.65 6.94 -0.89
N ARG A 535 10.85 6.38 -0.64
CA ARG A 535 12.13 7.07 -0.82
C ARG A 535 12.36 7.45 -2.28
N GLU A 536 12.00 6.59 -3.23
CA GLU A 536 12.07 6.91 -4.66
C GLU A 536 11.09 8.02 -5.06
N ARG A 537 9.83 7.95 -4.61
CA ARG A 537 8.85 9.03 -4.84
C ARG A 537 9.29 10.36 -4.26
N LEU A 538 9.90 10.35 -3.07
CA LEU A 538 10.50 11.55 -2.49
C LEU A 538 11.65 12.08 -3.34
N LYS A 539 12.57 11.24 -3.85
CA LYS A 539 13.61 11.67 -4.80
C LYS A 539 13.03 12.26 -6.10
N ILE A 540 11.93 11.70 -6.63
CA ILE A 540 11.21 12.29 -7.78
C ILE A 540 10.73 13.70 -7.44
N THR A 541 10.05 13.88 -6.30
CA THR A 541 9.54 15.21 -5.91
C THR A 541 10.62 16.22 -5.54
N ALA A 542 11.75 15.76 -4.98
CA ALA A 542 12.89 16.60 -4.65
C ALA A 542 13.63 17.11 -5.91
N ARG A 543 13.64 16.33 -7.01
CA ARG A 543 14.08 16.83 -8.33
C ARG A 543 13.20 17.97 -8.81
N TRP A 544 11.87 17.80 -8.77
CA TRP A 544 10.94 18.86 -9.19
C TRP A 544 11.11 20.15 -8.38
N ALA A 545 11.29 20.04 -7.06
CA ALA A 545 11.56 21.20 -6.20
C ALA A 545 12.84 21.94 -6.62
N ARG A 546 13.97 21.22 -6.75
CA ARG A 546 15.25 21.79 -7.19
C ARG A 546 15.19 22.43 -8.57
N GLU A 547 14.56 21.74 -9.54
CA GLU A 547 14.43 22.25 -10.90
C GLU A 547 13.58 23.51 -10.98
N LEU A 548 12.53 23.64 -10.15
CA LEU A 548 11.72 24.85 -10.10
C LEU A 548 12.46 26.00 -9.40
N GLU A 549 13.19 25.76 -8.31
CA GLU A 549 14.00 26.80 -7.66
C GLU A 549 15.15 27.28 -8.55
N ALA A 550 15.76 26.40 -9.34
CA ALA A 550 16.74 26.78 -10.35
C ALA A 550 16.14 27.67 -11.46
N ARG A 551 14.91 27.36 -11.93
CA ARG A 551 14.19 28.15 -12.95
C ARG A 551 13.78 29.53 -12.40
N ASP A 552 13.24 29.59 -11.19
CA ASP A 552 12.88 30.83 -10.50
C ASP A 552 14.13 31.72 -10.26
N SER A 553 15.25 31.12 -9.85
CA SER A 553 16.51 31.83 -9.57
C SER A 553 17.16 32.47 -10.82
N LEU A 554 16.83 31.96 -12.02
CA LEU A 554 17.40 32.44 -13.28
C LEU A 554 16.58 33.57 -13.95
N THR A 555 15.42 33.95 -13.40
CA THR A 555 14.52 34.93 -14.05
C THR A 555 13.89 35.96 -13.09
N PRO A 556 14.60 37.06 -12.76
CA PRO A 556 14.02 38.18 -11.98
C PRO A 556 12.90 38.92 -12.72
N ASP A 557 13.02 39.06 -14.04
CA ASP A 557 12.09 39.81 -14.90
C ASP A 557 11.73 39.00 -16.17
N ASN A 558 10.67 38.20 -16.07
CA ASN A 558 9.78 37.92 -17.21
C ASN A 558 8.43 37.43 -16.70
N LEU A 559 7.33 37.89 -17.33
CA LEU A 559 6.00 37.37 -16.98
C LEU A 559 5.92 35.89 -17.35
N MET A 560 5.47 35.06 -16.41
CA MET A 560 5.27 33.64 -16.68
C MET A 560 4.34 33.44 -17.88
N SER A 561 4.82 32.69 -18.87
CA SER A 561 3.98 32.00 -19.85
C SER A 561 3.21 30.87 -19.16
N LEU A 562 2.29 31.23 -18.27
CA LEU A 562 1.38 30.29 -17.63
C LEU A 562 0.51 29.65 -18.70
N THR A 563 0.63 28.33 -18.85
CA THR A 563 -0.49 27.53 -19.32
C THR A 563 -1.67 27.81 -18.39
N PRO A 564 -2.82 28.31 -18.90
CA PRO A 564 -3.95 28.64 -18.04
C PRO A 564 -4.47 27.37 -17.38
N PHE A 565 -4.99 27.51 -16.15
CA PHE A 565 -5.50 26.41 -15.32
C PHE A 565 -6.32 25.40 -16.13
N ALA A 566 -5.82 24.17 -16.21
CA ALA A 566 -6.53 23.04 -16.81
C ALA A 566 -7.65 22.54 -15.88
N PHE A 567 -8.65 23.38 -15.62
CA PHE A 567 -9.99 22.87 -15.36
C PHE A 567 -10.42 22.11 -16.61
N SER A 568 -10.57 20.79 -16.49
CA SER A 568 -10.96 19.94 -17.61
C SER A 568 -12.45 20.15 -17.95
N MET A 569 -12.71 21.17 -18.77
CA MET A 569 -13.95 21.29 -19.54
C MET A 569 -13.67 20.82 -20.97
N SER A 570 -13.96 19.56 -21.25
CA SER A 570 -13.85 19.00 -22.59
C SER A 570 -14.94 19.62 -23.48
N VAL A 571 -14.56 20.56 -24.35
CA VAL A 571 -15.46 21.15 -25.35
C VAL A 571 -15.02 20.69 -26.74
N SER A 572 -15.49 19.51 -27.14
CA SER A 572 -15.33 19.02 -28.51
C SER A 572 -16.37 19.70 -29.42
N PHE A 573 -15.91 20.61 -30.29
CA PHE A 573 -16.76 21.18 -31.32
C PHE A 573 -17.03 20.15 -32.43
N GLY A 574 -18.26 19.63 -32.49
CA GLY A 574 -18.72 18.83 -33.62
C GLY A 574 -18.94 19.72 -34.85
N GLY A 575 -18.09 19.57 -35.87
CA GLY A 575 -18.25 20.25 -37.17
C GLY A 575 -19.44 19.67 -37.95
N SER A 576 -20.26 20.55 -38.54
CA SER A 576 -21.56 20.18 -39.12
C SER A 576 -21.57 20.08 -40.65
N GLY A 577 -21.84 18.89 -41.18
CA GLY A 577 -22.44 18.65 -42.50
C GLY A 577 -21.48 18.36 -43.67
N PRO A 578 -22.03 18.03 -44.86
CA PRO A 578 -23.45 17.89 -45.21
C PRO A 578 -23.94 16.42 -45.21
N ALA A 579 -25.25 16.23 -45.37
CA ALA A 579 -25.91 14.91 -45.39
C ALA A 579 -25.98 14.28 -46.80
N ALA A 580 -26.17 12.96 -46.84
CA ALA A 580 -26.69 12.22 -47.99
C ALA A 580 -27.93 11.41 -47.54
N PHE A 581 -28.98 11.39 -48.35
CA PHE A 581 -30.28 10.83 -48.00
C PHE A 581 -30.31 9.30 -48.12
N LEU A 582 -30.96 8.61 -47.17
CA LEU A 582 -32.29 8.02 -47.40
C LEU A 582 -32.83 7.32 -46.13
N GLU A 583 -33.99 7.76 -45.66
CA GLU A 583 -34.72 7.15 -44.54
C GLU A 583 -36.14 6.83 -45.03
N THR A 584 -36.69 5.67 -44.68
CA THR A 584 -38.07 5.28 -45.03
C THR A 584 -38.73 4.46 -43.92
N SER A 585 -39.53 5.12 -43.07
CA SER A 585 -40.64 4.51 -42.31
C SER A 585 -41.59 5.60 -41.78
N PRO A 586 -42.90 5.32 -41.58
CA PRO A 586 -43.93 6.34 -41.33
C PRO A 586 -44.14 6.67 -39.83
N PRO A 587 -44.81 7.81 -39.51
CA PRO A 587 -44.93 8.32 -38.14
C PRO A 587 -46.17 7.84 -37.37
N ILE A 588 -46.12 7.98 -36.04
CA ILE A 588 -47.27 7.91 -35.12
C ILE A 588 -47.52 9.32 -34.53
N PRO A 589 -48.76 9.85 -34.53
CA PRO A 589 -49.02 11.23 -34.14
C PRO A 589 -49.46 11.41 -32.67
N GLY A 590 -49.08 12.55 -32.07
CA GLY A 590 -49.85 13.17 -30.97
C GLY A 590 -49.09 13.48 -29.67
N ALA A 591 -48.60 14.71 -29.52
CA ALA A 591 -48.51 15.44 -28.24
C ALA A 591 -48.32 16.95 -28.50
N ASP A 592 -48.97 17.76 -27.67
CA ASP A 592 -49.25 19.20 -27.80
C ASP A 592 -48.04 20.16 -27.86
N GLN A 593 -48.28 21.42 -28.24
CA GLN A 593 -47.29 22.51 -28.24
C GLN A 593 -47.52 23.49 -27.07
N SER A 594 -46.68 23.41 -26.02
CA SER A 594 -46.57 24.48 -25.02
C SER A 594 -45.41 25.44 -25.36
N SER A 595 -45.70 26.73 -25.53
CA SER A 595 -44.74 27.72 -25.99
C SER A 595 -43.73 28.16 -24.90
N GLU A 596 -42.46 27.81 -25.06
CA GLU A 596 -41.35 28.49 -24.39
C GLU A 596 -40.59 29.41 -25.36
N THR A 597 -40.25 30.62 -24.91
CA THR A 597 -39.57 31.63 -25.74
C THR A 597 -38.09 31.29 -25.93
N TYR A 598 -37.76 30.66 -27.06
CA TYR A 598 -36.39 30.37 -27.47
C TYR A 598 -35.56 31.66 -27.62
N ILE A 599 -34.69 31.95 -26.64
CA ILE A 599 -33.70 33.02 -26.74
C ILE A 599 -32.54 32.49 -27.62
N PRO A 600 -32.25 33.12 -28.78
CA PRO A 600 -31.23 32.60 -29.69
C PRO A 600 -29.86 32.62 -29.04
N GLN A 601 -29.13 31.50 -29.17
CA GLN A 601 -27.86 31.24 -28.50
C GLN A 601 -26.78 32.30 -28.76
N THR A 602 -26.82 32.95 -29.92
CA THR A 602 -25.96 34.09 -30.29
C THR A 602 -26.14 35.30 -29.36
N LEU A 603 -27.35 35.55 -28.87
CA LEU A 603 -27.69 36.65 -27.97
C LEU A 603 -27.17 36.37 -26.55
N VAL A 604 -27.28 35.11 -26.11
CA VAL A 604 -26.71 34.64 -24.84
C VAL A 604 -25.18 34.73 -24.86
N VAL A 605 -24.52 34.21 -25.90
CA VAL A 605 -23.06 34.32 -26.08
C VAL A 605 -22.63 35.79 -26.16
N GLY A 606 -23.36 36.64 -26.89
CA GLY A 606 -23.12 38.07 -26.97
C GLY A 606 -23.15 38.74 -25.60
N ALA A 607 -24.15 38.43 -24.76
CA ALA A 607 -24.25 38.95 -23.39
C ALA A 607 -23.05 38.51 -22.52
N PHE A 608 -22.65 37.24 -22.56
CA PHE A 608 -21.48 36.76 -21.81
C PHE A 608 -20.17 37.42 -22.25
N VAL A 609 -19.97 37.64 -23.55
CA VAL A 609 -18.80 38.35 -24.09
C VAL A 609 -18.79 39.81 -23.62
N LEU A 610 -19.94 40.49 -23.62
CA LEU A 610 -20.06 41.88 -23.16
C LEU A 610 -19.77 42.00 -21.66
N ILE A 611 -20.29 41.08 -20.83
CA ILE A 611 -19.99 40.98 -19.40
C ILE A 611 -18.50 40.71 -19.17
N PHE A 612 -17.88 39.80 -19.93
CA PHE A 612 -16.44 39.50 -19.80
C PHE A 612 -15.57 40.74 -20.05
N PHE A 613 -15.81 41.48 -21.14
CA PHE A 613 -15.06 42.70 -21.42
C PHE A 613 -15.31 43.81 -20.37
N ALA A 614 -16.53 43.91 -19.81
CA ALA A 614 -16.81 44.80 -18.69
C ALA A 614 -16.01 44.40 -17.42
N GLN A 615 -15.95 43.11 -17.08
CA GLN A 615 -15.16 42.59 -15.96
C GLN A 615 -13.66 42.89 -16.13
N VAL A 616 -13.11 42.67 -17.33
CA VAL A 616 -11.72 42.98 -17.68
C VAL A 616 -11.45 44.49 -17.57
N GLY A 617 -12.35 45.33 -18.10
CA GLY A 617 -12.25 46.79 -18.00
C GLY A 617 -12.26 47.30 -16.55
N VAL A 618 -13.14 46.76 -15.69
CA VAL A 618 -13.19 47.09 -14.26
C VAL A 618 -11.90 46.66 -13.55
N ASN A 619 -11.39 45.45 -13.80
CA ASN A 619 -10.14 44.97 -13.21
C ASN A 619 -8.94 45.81 -13.65
N PHE A 620 -8.84 46.16 -14.94
CA PHE A 620 -7.81 47.07 -15.45
C PHE A 620 -7.89 48.45 -14.77
N LEU A 621 -9.10 49.01 -14.62
CA LEU A 621 -9.30 50.28 -13.93
C LEU A 621 -8.90 50.22 -12.44
N GLN A 622 -9.13 49.09 -11.77
CA GLN A 622 -8.69 48.87 -10.39
C GLN A 622 -7.15 48.76 -10.28
N VAL A 623 -6.49 48.06 -11.21
CA VAL A 623 -5.02 47.99 -11.29
C VAL A 623 -4.42 49.37 -11.53
N VAL A 624 -4.93 50.14 -12.50
CA VAL A 624 -4.48 51.52 -12.78
C VAL A 624 -4.71 52.45 -11.60
N ARG A 625 -5.85 52.33 -10.89
CA ARG A 625 -6.13 53.09 -9.65
C ARG A 625 -5.20 52.71 -8.49
N ARG A 626 -4.86 51.42 -8.32
CA ARG A 626 -3.82 50.98 -7.37
C ARG A 626 -2.44 51.52 -7.75
N GLY A 627 -2.08 51.48 -9.03
CA GLY A 627 -0.82 52.03 -9.55
C GLY A 627 -0.67 53.53 -9.30
N ARG A 628 -1.70 54.34 -9.59
CA ARG A 628 -1.70 55.78 -9.28
C ARG A 628 -1.58 56.05 -7.78
N ARG A 629 -2.30 55.31 -6.92
CA ARG A 629 -2.16 55.43 -5.45
C ARG A 629 -0.76 55.05 -4.96
N ARG A 630 -0.11 54.03 -5.55
CA ARG A 630 1.28 53.68 -5.23
C ARG A 630 2.26 54.77 -5.62
N ARG A 631 2.11 55.41 -6.79
CA ARG A 631 2.93 56.57 -7.19
C ARG A 631 2.77 57.75 -6.24
N GLN A 632 1.53 58.16 -5.94
CA GLN A 632 1.28 59.28 -5.04
C GLN A 632 1.78 59.04 -3.60
N ALA A 633 1.71 57.79 -3.10
CA ALA A 633 2.31 57.44 -1.81
C ALA A 633 3.85 57.53 -1.82
N MET A 634 4.49 57.15 -2.94
CA MET A 634 5.94 57.20 -3.10
C MET A 634 6.47 58.64 -3.23
N GLU A 635 5.73 59.52 -3.91
CA GLU A 635 6.00 60.97 -3.97
C GLU A 635 5.87 61.66 -2.60
N LEU A 636 4.98 61.16 -1.73
CA LEU A 636 4.82 61.67 -0.35
C LEU A 636 5.89 61.18 0.64
N GLN A 637 6.62 60.11 0.34
CA GLN A 637 7.65 59.56 1.24
C GLN A 637 9.08 60.01 0.91
N PHE A 638 9.33 60.58 -0.28
CA PHE A 638 10.64 61.13 -0.65
C PHE A 638 10.50 62.49 -1.37
N PRO A 639 10.41 63.62 -0.63
CA PRO A 639 10.48 64.94 -1.24
C PRO A 639 11.86 65.18 -1.88
N GLN A 640 11.89 65.82 -3.04
CA GLN A 640 13.14 66.15 -3.73
C GLN A 640 14.01 67.14 -2.93
N PRO A 641 15.35 67.09 -3.04
CA PRO A 641 16.23 68.10 -2.45
C PRO A 641 15.94 69.49 -3.01
N LEU A 642 15.85 70.50 -2.15
CA LEU A 642 15.69 71.89 -2.56
C LEU A 642 16.98 72.42 -3.24
N PRO A 643 16.86 73.29 -4.26
CA PRO A 643 18.01 73.86 -4.95
C PRO A 643 18.82 74.80 -4.04
N GLN A 644 20.14 74.78 -4.20
CA GLN A 644 21.07 75.64 -3.47
C GLN A 644 20.76 77.13 -3.67
N ARG A 645 20.95 77.93 -2.62
CA ARG A 645 20.88 79.40 -2.70
C ARG A 645 22.13 80.02 -2.08
N ASP A 646 22.87 80.73 -2.91
CA ASP A 646 24.17 81.33 -2.59
C ASP A 646 24.05 82.52 -1.62
N ARG A 647 24.97 82.62 -0.65
CA ARG A 647 25.38 83.88 0.02
C ARG A 647 26.61 83.75 0.94
N GLY A 648 27.78 83.88 0.30
CA GLY A 648 28.91 84.74 0.69
C GLY A 648 29.20 85.17 2.16
N GLN A 649 30.48 84.95 2.50
CA GLN A 649 31.44 85.90 3.12
C GLN A 649 31.67 85.99 4.65
N ARG A 650 32.97 85.77 4.97
CA ARG A 650 33.89 86.50 5.91
C ARG A 650 34.11 86.03 7.36
N ARG A 651 35.39 85.61 7.58
CA ARG A 651 36.31 86.00 8.70
C ARG A 651 35.97 85.47 10.13
N THR A 652 36.92 85.16 11.02
CA THR A 652 38.42 85.18 11.00
C THR A 652 39.01 84.29 12.11
N GLN A 653 40.27 83.86 11.96
CA GLN A 653 41.21 83.39 13.02
C GLN A 653 40.84 82.04 13.70
N ASN A 654 41.78 81.26 14.25
CA ASN A 654 43.23 81.44 14.44
C ASN A 654 43.98 80.07 14.44
N ARG A 655 45.31 80.10 14.21
CA ARG A 655 46.43 79.31 14.85
C ARG A 655 46.25 77.82 15.25
N ASP A 656 47.25 76.93 15.20
CA ASP A 656 48.71 77.02 14.98
C ASP A 656 49.26 75.63 14.49
N THR A 657 50.56 75.54 14.12
CA THR A 657 51.52 74.38 14.14
C THR A 657 51.01 72.92 14.33
N GLN A 658 51.55 71.83 13.74
CA GLN A 658 52.86 71.44 13.13
C GLN A 658 52.74 69.95 12.63
N ILE A 659 53.68 69.20 11.98
CA ILE A 659 55.01 69.37 11.34
C ILE A 659 55.30 68.13 10.42
N ASN A 660 56.10 68.27 9.34
CA ASN A 660 56.79 67.20 8.54
C ASN A 660 55.97 66.03 7.92
N HIS A 661 56.53 65.15 7.07
CA HIS A 661 57.36 65.24 5.84
C HIS A 661 57.48 63.81 5.25
N ASP A 662 57.96 63.68 4.00
CA ASP A 662 58.33 62.45 3.26
C ASP A 662 57.13 61.69 2.63
N ASP A 663 56.98 61.53 1.31
CA ASP A 663 57.88 61.23 0.16
C ASP A 663 58.25 59.73 0.03
N GLY A 664 58.19 59.09 -1.16
CA GLY A 664 57.78 59.58 -2.48
C GLY A 664 57.82 58.51 -3.61
N ASP A 665 57.68 58.98 -4.86
CA ASP A 665 58.18 58.43 -6.14
C ASP A 665 57.78 57.03 -6.68
N VAL A 666 56.66 57.05 -7.42
CA VAL A 666 56.58 56.78 -8.90
C VAL A 666 57.94 56.67 -9.61
N PRO A 667 58.24 55.61 -10.43
CA PRO A 667 57.91 55.70 -11.86
C PRO A 667 57.60 54.42 -12.67
N ASN A 668 56.52 54.54 -13.46
CA ASN A 668 56.41 54.25 -14.90
C ASN A 668 57.51 53.43 -15.62
N ALA A 669 57.12 52.31 -16.25
CA ALA A 669 57.84 51.71 -17.40
C ALA A 669 56.86 50.96 -18.32
N GLN A 670 57.13 50.98 -19.63
CA GLN A 670 56.40 50.20 -20.65
C GLN A 670 57.01 48.80 -20.80
N ASN A 671 56.26 47.83 -21.34
CA ASN A 671 56.80 46.99 -22.41
C ASN A 671 55.72 46.29 -23.24
N ASP A 672 56.08 45.95 -24.48
CA ASP A 672 55.22 45.33 -25.49
C ASP A 672 55.19 43.78 -25.39
N GLY A 673 54.28 43.13 -26.14
CA GLY A 673 54.19 41.67 -26.21
C GLY A 673 53.10 41.15 -27.17
N GLU A 674 53.46 40.92 -28.44
CA GLU A 674 52.52 40.47 -29.48
C GLU A 674 52.29 38.95 -29.54
N GLY A 675 51.06 38.55 -29.92
CA GLY A 675 50.78 37.30 -30.65
C GLY A 675 50.62 36.00 -29.83
N ARG A 676 50.20 34.88 -30.43
CA ARG A 676 49.62 34.67 -31.77
C ARG A 676 48.92 33.28 -31.84
N SER A 677 47.80 33.19 -32.58
CA SER A 677 47.26 32.00 -33.28
C SER A 677 47.32 30.57 -32.66
N VAL A 678 46.13 29.97 -32.44
CA VAL A 678 45.57 28.83 -33.24
C VAL A 678 46.56 27.71 -33.63
N PRO A 679 46.32 26.43 -33.27
CA PRO A 679 45.11 25.67 -33.67
C PRO A 679 43.87 25.83 -32.78
#